data_AF-A0A9P5MDZ1-F1
#
_entry.id   AF-A0A9P5MDZ1-F1
#
_cell.length_a   1.000
_cell.length_b   1.000
_cell.length_c   1.000
_cell.angle_alpha   90.00
_cell.angle_beta   90.00
_cell.angle_gamma   90.00
#
_symmetry.space_group_name_H-M   'P 1'
#
loop_
_entity.id
_entity.type
_entity.pdbx_description
1 polymer ?
#
loop_
_entity_poly.entity_id
_entity_poly.type
_entity_poly.pdbx_seq_one_letter_code
_entity_poly.pdbx_strand_id
1 'polypeptide(L)'
;MPEYDPTYTRGGDNVLGSATPGPIRHLIDNEDYDSLAELGEAIVNLQLSLHAESLKEADARTTSAQTSLVEQTASKILDTLTGSEEDFAAISGIPAQLAHKAIWESEALPYHAFRTLRKLLNRHDSGDTLPGSSEFGERDIDDWILANERNLRDDRRSDWMRGLVDYDAHAHAVFNPSPETTSAARVIHREKLSGYTFLDELRATSISIQPSSASFQSMFNRITDGLLSGLDWSNVLIAGGIVLSTLVSTSDADIEKYISSDIDVYIYCLDPVAANRKIQHIFDVWKSNLPTASQDKTLVVRNSRTITFFSEYPVKRVQVVLKLVKSPKEVLLNFDLDICAMGYDGSRVVMLPRAARALETGYNVFTMDLIQGHYLGERRASQESRVFKYADKGYGIRILDSYVRALSVTFPAGSGADRANQGEAEADRCAPNLEEIADRAAQWTHKAIKNYRWYIPFNNPSIVVPAVMEMTHSMLEERSIVTSEPGERSCLTSFEVLMRHVELWREEVRGHIALTKEHWATNDYDVGATGYDDSPIYAWGKDFELEAFKRTLEEYNHKDYTAFETSYDTIMEGEFEQAEVDLLTIGKTRRVSFAPEVSSLLEPEGDIILLFFASPGFATFANDLVKAALQEHSLPLPNSESDEWDMIQILGLYTRQQQDDDEVDLEMLKWRINAVIGWQQIDRRIDEVFEILWSFYRAYGEVQVLSADLSRKFFTEVGRRAIRPTPMDEYTAFGRWVMRGAPRIGESYGGMGQGFFGWTDDEEADEEEHVDEPEPAFFD
;
A
#
# COMPACT_ATOMS: atom_id res chain seq x y z
N MET A 1 5.24 -24.27 19.46
CA MET A 1 6.31 -24.09 18.47
C MET A 1 5.64 -24.10 17.11
N PRO A 2 5.76 -23.05 16.29
CA PRO A 2 5.41 -23.16 14.90
C PRO A 2 6.64 -23.75 14.18
N GLU A 3 6.60 -25.06 13.92
CA GLU A 3 7.37 -25.67 12.82
C GLU A 3 6.89 -25.01 11.51
N TYR A 4 7.74 -24.97 10.48
CA TYR A 4 7.62 -24.20 9.22
C TYR A 4 8.14 -22.75 9.27
N ASP A 5 9.47 -22.63 9.42
CA ASP A 5 10.23 -21.45 8.99
C ASP A 5 10.51 -21.60 7.48
N PRO A 6 10.23 -20.61 6.60
CA PRO A 6 10.50 -20.74 5.17
C PRO A 6 12.01 -20.74 4.93
N THR A 7 12.56 -21.91 4.57
CA THR A 7 13.91 -22.04 4.03
C THR A 7 13.94 -21.56 2.58
N TYR A 8 14.89 -20.67 2.25
CA TYR A 8 15.25 -20.39 0.87
C TYR A 8 15.96 -21.60 0.29
N THR A 9 15.24 -22.50 -0.37
CA THR A 9 15.84 -23.52 -1.24
C THR A 9 15.63 -23.12 -2.69
N ARG A 10 16.70 -23.22 -3.49
CA ARG A 10 16.59 -23.39 -4.94
C ARG A 10 15.88 -24.74 -5.17
N GLY A 11 14.56 -24.72 -5.18
CA GLY A 11 13.68 -25.86 -5.47
C GLY A 11 13.15 -26.58 -4.23
N GLY A 12 11.83 -26.51 -4.02
CA GLY A 12 11.13 -27.41 -3.08
C GLY A 12 9.76 -26.92 -2.61
N ASP A 13 9.70 -25.80 -1.88
CA ASP A 13 8.54 -25.45 -1.06
C ASP A 13 7.67 -24.31 -1.63
N ASN A 14 6.37 -24.29 -1.30
CA ASN A 14 5.44 -23.22 -1.66
C ASN A 14 5.80 -21.92 -0.90
N VAL A 15 6.06 -20.83 -1.63
CA VAL A 15 6.37 -19.53 -1.02
C VAL A 15 5.06 -18.80 -0.69
N LEU A 16 4.57 -18.98 0.54
CA LEU A 16 3.37 -18.31 1.05
C LEU A 16 3.70 -17.06 1.88
N GLY A 17 2.79 -16.09 1.90
CA GLY A 17 2.94 -14.80 2.62
C GLY A 17 3.20 -15.03 4.10
N SER A 18 4.01 -14.20 4.76
CA SER A 18 4.14 -14.35 6.23
C SER A 18 2.83 -14.03 6.95
N ALA A 19 1.93 -13.30 6.30
CA ALA A 19 0.56 -13.02 6.71
C ALA A 19 -0.49 -14.08 6.28
N THR A 20 -0.14 -15.10 5.49
CA THR A 20 -1.14 -16.07 5.00
C THR A 20 -1.80 -16.81 6.19
N PRO A 21 -3.14 -16.81 6.31
CA PRO A 21 -3.87 -17.50 7.37
C PRO A 21 -3.59 -19.00 7.40
N GLY A 22 -3.54 -19.54 8.62
CA GLY A 22 -3.35 -20.97 8.86
C GLY A 22 -4.29 -21.88 8.05
N PRO A 23 -5.60 -21.59 7.95
CA PRO A 23 -6.51 -22.42 7.16
C PRO A 23 -6.18 -22.46 5.65
N ILE A 24 -5.77 -21.32 5.05
CA ILE A 24 -5.36 -21.28 3.63
C ILE A 24 -4.05 -22.03 3.45
N ARG A 25 -3.09 -21.82 4.36
CA ARG A 25 -1.83 -22.54 4.35
C ARG A 25 -2.05 -24.06 4.45
N HIS A 26 -2.94 -24.51 5.33
CA HIS A 26 -3.30 -25.93 5.46
C HIS A 26 -3.93 -26.48 4.17
N LEU A 27 -4.82 -25.72 3.53
CA LEU A 27 -5.45 -26.09 2.26
C LEU A 27 -4.42 -26.30 1.15
N ILE A 28 -3.43 -25.40 1.05
CA ILE A 28 -2.37 -25.45 0.03
C ILE A 28 -1.33 -26.53 0.36
N ASP A 29 -0.84 -26.59 1.61
CA ASP A 29 0.27 -27.46 1.99
C ASP A 29 -0.12 -28.94 2.07
N ASN A 30 -1.39 -29.24 2.36
CA ASN A 30 -1.89 -30.62 2.43
C ASN A 30 -2.53 -31.11 1.13
N GLU A 31 -2.53 -30.28 0.08
CA GLU A 31 -3.15 -30.59 -1.22
C GLU A 31 -4.61 -31.09 -1.06
N ASP A 32 -5.38 -30.46 -0.16
CA ASP A 32 -6.76 -30.84 0.16
C ASP A 32 -7.75 -30.25 -0.88
N TYR A 33 -7.51 -30.56 -2.16
CA TYR A 33 -8.32 -30.15 -3.31
C TYR A 33 -8.06 -31.10 -4.51
N ASP A 34 -9.11 -31.43 -5.27
CA ASP A 34 -9.02 -32.29 -6.46
C ASP A 34 -8.71 -31.49 -7.74
N SER A 35 -8.88 -30.16 -7.72
CA SER A 35 -8.62 -29.28 -8.87
C SER A 35 -8.34 -27.83 -8.47
N LEU A 36 -7.77 -27.03 -9.38
CA LEU A 36 -7.63 -25.59 -9.17
C LEU A 36 -8.98 -24.86 -9.08
N ALA A 37 -10.04 -25.40 -9.70
CA ALA A 37 -11.39 -24.88 -9.50
C ALA A 37 -11.84 -25.02 -8.05
N GLU A 38 -11.72 -26.23 -7.51
CA GLU A 38 -12.11 -26.52 -6.14
C GLU A 38 -11.29 -25.70 -5.15
N LEU A 39 -9.98 -25.58 -5.36
CA LEU A 39 -9.13 -24.72 -4.53
C LEU A 39 -9.60 -23.26 -4.56
N GLY A 40 -9.82 -22.71 -5.76
CA GLY A 40 -10.30 -21.34 -5.93
C GLY A 40 -11.65 -21.10 -5.24
N GLU A 41 -12.61 -22.01 -5.41
CA GLU A 41 -13.91 -21.97 -4.74
C GLU A 41 -13.76 -22.06 -3.21
N ALA A 42 -12.96 -23.00 -2.71
CA ALA A 42 -12.71 -23.19 -1.28
C ALA A 42 -12.14 -21.93 -0.65
N ILE A 43 -11.19 -21.26 -1.31
CA ILE A 43 -10.60 -20.01 -0.82
C ILE A 43 -11.64 -18.88 -0.79
N VAL A 44 -12.44 -18.70 -1.85
CA VAL A 44 -13.51 -17.68 -1.88
C VAL A 44 -14.48 -17.91 -0.72
N ASN A 45 -14.95 -19.14 -0.55
CA ASN A 45 -15.90 -19.49 0.51
C ASN A 45 -15.29 -19.31 1.92
N LEU A 46 -14.02 -19.68 2.10
CA LEU A 46 -13.30 -19.48 3.34
C LEU A 46 -13.15 -18.00 3.67
N GLN A 47 -12.75 -17.15 2.72
CA GLN A 47 -12.61 -15.72 2.91
C GLN A 47 -13.95 -15.03 3.21
N LEU A 48 -15.03 -15.46 2.56
CA LEU A 48 -16.38 -15.00 2.87
C LEU A 48 -16.80 -15.39 4.30
N SER A 49 -16.47 -16.61 4.74
CA SER A 49 -16.72 -17.07 6.11
C SER A 49 -15.92 -16.28 7.13
N LEU A 50 -14.62 -16.10 6.92
CA LEU A 50 -13.73 -15.30 7.79
C LEU A 50 -14.20 -13.85 7.89
N HIS A 51 -14.63 -13.26 6.78
CA HIS A 51 -15.20 -11.93 6.78
C HIS A 51 -16.50 -11.88 7.61
N ALA A 52 -17.41 -12.82 7.42
CA ALA A 52 -18.66 -12.88 8.19
C ALA A 52 -18.42 -13.10 9.69
N GLU A 53 -17.41 -13.88 10.07
CA GLU A 53 -16.97 -14.05 11.45
C GLU A 53 -16.41 -12.75 12.04
N SER A 54 -15.49 -12.10 11.33
CA SER A 54 -14.94 -10.79 11.70
C SER A 54 -16.04 -9.75 11.94
N LEU A 55 -17.08 -9.72 11.09
CA LEU A 55 -18.22 -8.83 11.29
C LEU A 55 -19.00 -9.12 12.58
N LYS A 56 -19.19 -10.40 12.94
CA LYS A 56 -19.86 -10.81 14.19
C LYS A 56 -19.03 -10.46 15.41
N GLU A 57 -17.71 -10.67 15.34
CA GLU A 57 -16.81 -10.30 16.41
C GLU A 57 -16.79 -8.79 16.65
N ALA A 58 -16.78 -7.99 15.58
CA ALA A 58 -16.88 -6.54 15.66
C ALA A 58 -18.17 -6.08 16.37
N ASP A 59 -19.30 -6.70 16.02
CA ASP A 59 -20.59 -6.41 16.65
C ASP A 59 -20.61 -6.82 18.15
N ALA A 60 -19.99 -7.96 18.48
CA ALA A 60 -19.83 -8.43 19.86
C ALA A 60 -18.91 -7.51 20.68
N ARG A 61 -17.77 -7.07 20.11
CA ARG A 61 -16.85 -6.10 20.74
C ARG A 61 -17.55 -4.78 21.01
N THR A 62 -18.27 -4.24 20.03
CA THR A 62 -19.03 -2.99 20.16
C THR A 62 -20.08 -3.10 21.28
N THR A 63 -20.78 -4.23 21.37
CA THR A 63 -21.78 -4.48 22.42
C THR A 63 -21.14 -4.60 23.80
N SER A 64 -20.04 -5.35 23.91
CA SER A 64 -19.27 -5.49 25.15
C SER A 64 -18.72 -4.15 25.64
N ALA A 65 -18.14 -3.36 24.73
CA ALA A 65 -17.61 -2.02 25.00
C ALA A 65 -18.69 -1.11 25.61
N GLN A 66 -19.92 -1.10 25.09
CA GLN A 66 -21.02 -0.30 25.66
C GLN A 66 -21.36 -0.65 27.12
N THR A 67 -21.12 -1.90 27.53
CA THR A 67 -21.38 -2.36 28.91
C THR A 67 -20.17 -2.17 29.85
N SER A 68 -19.00 -1.85 29.31
CA SER A 68 -17.76 -1.67 30.07
C SER A 68 -17.83 -0.42 30.95
N LEU A 69 -17.44 -0.55 32.22
CA LEU A 69 -17.32 0.59 33.14
C LEU A 69 -16.29 1.62 32.63
N VAL A 70 -15.23 1.15 31.96
CA VAL A 70 -14.19 2.00 31.37
C VAL A 70 -14.80 2.90 30.29
N GLU A 71 -15.56 2.32 29.35
CA GLU A 71 -16.18 3.06 28.25
C GLU A 71 -17.33 3.96 28.72
N GLN A 72 -18.13 3.52 29.69
CA GLN A 72 -19.14 4.37 30.32
C GLN A 72 -18.51 5.57 31.03
N THR A 73 -17.34 5.38 31.63
CA THR A 73 -16.58 6.48 32.24
C THR A 73 -16.01 7.39 31.18
N ALA A 74 -15.41 6.85 30.10
CA ALA A 74 -14.91 7.64 28.98
C ALA A 74 -16.01 8.48 28.33
N SER A 75 -17.21 7.91 28.13
CA SER A 75 -18.37 8.65 27.61
C SER A 75 -18.81 9.76 28.56
N LYS A 76 -18.87 9.51 29.88
CA LYS A 76 -19.21 10.55 30.86
C LYS A 76 -18.18 11.67 30.86
N ILE A 77 -16.89 11.34 30.76
CA ILE A 77 -15.82 12.32 30.65
C ILE A 77 -16.02 13.16 29.39
N LEU A 78 -16.29 12.51 28.25
CA LEU A 78 -16.54 13.21 26.99
C LEU A 78 -17.73 14.18 27.08
N ASP A 79 -18.84 13.77 27.71
CA ASP A 79 -20.02 14.62 27.91
C ASP A 79 -19.71 15.85 28.79
N THR A 80 -18.69 15.77 29.65
CA THR A 80 -18.25 16.88 30.51
C THR A 80 -17.22 17.80 29.88
N LEU A 81 -16.58 17.41 28.76
CA LEU A 81 -15.54 18.22 28.13
C LEU A 81 -16.16 19.40 27.37
N THR A 82 -16.06 20.58 27.94
CA THR A 82 -16.47 21.86 27.32
C THR A 82 -15.27 22.68 26.81
N GLY A 83 -14.04 22.26 27.14
CA GLY A 83 -12.81 22.99 26.88
C GLY A 83 -12.51 24.10 27.91
N SER A 84 -13.17 24.10 29.08
CA SER A 84 -13.05 25.13 30.12
C SER A 84 -12.32 24.62 31.38
N GLU A 85 -11.92 25.51 32.30
CA GLU A 85 -11.35 25.10 33.60
C GLU A 85 -12.34 24.29 34.46
N GLU A 86 -13.64 24.39 34.19
CA GLU A 86 -14.68 23.63 34.90
C GLU A 86 -14.61 22.13 34.58
N ASP A 87 -14.05 21.74 33.42
CA ASP A 87 -13.86 20.34 33.01
C ASP A 87 -12.96 19.59 34.00
N PHE A 88 -11.90 20.24 34.50
CA PHE A 88 -10.97 19.63 35.44
C PHE A 88 -11.65 19.28 36.77
N ALA A 89 -12.52 20.17 37.26
CA ALA A 89 -13.28 19.94 38.49
C ALA A 89 -14.28 18.78 38.33
N ALA A 90 -14.92 18.66 37.16
CA ALA A 90 -15.83 17.56 36.85
C ALA A 90 -15.09 16.21 36.77
N ILE A 91 -13.90 16.19 36.16
CA ILE A 91 -13.06 14.99 36.04
C ILE A 91 -12.44 14.58 37.38
N SER A 92 -12.10 15.55 38.24
CA SER A 92 -11.54 15.31 39.58
C SER A 92 -12.50 14.53 40.50
N GLY A 93 -13.80 14.48 40.19
CA GLY A 93 -14.77 13.66 40.90
C GLY A 93 -14.71 12.16 40.56
N ILE A 94 -13.96 11.78 39.53
CA ILE A 94 -13.79 10.38 39.09
C ILE A 94 -12.57 9.78 39.79
N PRO A 95 -12.64 8.54 40.33
CA PRO A 95 -11.47 7.87 40.91
C PRO A 95 -10.30 7.85 39.92
N ALA A 96 -9.10 8.29 40.37
CA ALA A 96 -7.93 8.48 39.51
C ALA A 96 -7.58 7.25 38.64
N GLN A 97 -7.60 6.06 39.23
CA GLN A 97 -7.34 4.81 38.52
C GLN A 97 -8.38 4.53 37.42
N LEU A 98 -9.65 4.83 37.68
CA LEU A 98 -10.71 4.62 36.70
C LEU A 98 -10.65 5.66 35.58
N ALA A 99 -10.33 6.92 35.90
CA ALA A 99 -10.09 7.96 34.90
C ALA A 99 -8.88 7.62 34.00
N HIS A 100 -7.78 7.15 34.59
CA HIS A 100 -6.61 6.71 33.84
C HIS A 100 -6.95 5.56 32.87
N LYS A 101 -7.65 4.53 33.35
CA LYS A 101 -8.13 3.44 32.49
C LYS A 101 -9.08 3.94 31.39
N ALA A 102 -10.02 4.81 31.73
CA ALA A 102 -10.94 5.39 30.76
C ALA A 102 -10.22 6.18 29.65
N ILE A 103 -9.06 6.77 29.94
CA ILE A 103 -8.27 7.51 28.95
C ILE A 103 -7.42 6.56 28.09
N TRP A 104 -6.72 5.61 28.71
CA TRP A 104 -5.71 4.79 28.01
C TRP A 104 -6.19 3.42 27.53
N GLU A 105 -7.30 2.92 28.07
CA GLU A 105 -7.89 1.63 27.70
C GLU A 105 -9.18 1.78 26.90
N SER A 106 -9.81 2.96 26.86
CA SER A 106 -10.95 3.20 25.97
C SER A 106 -10.50 3.30 24.53
N GLU A 107 -11.09 2.47 23.67
CA GLU A 107 -10.86 2.50 22.22
C GLU A 107 -11.83 3.47 21.53
N ALA A 108 -12.93 3.85 22.20
CA ALA A 108 -13.97 4.71 21.65
C ALA A 108 -13.79 6.21 21.95
N LEU A 109 -12.85 6.58 22.83
CA LEU A 109 -12.59 7.97 23.19
C LEU A 109 -12.06 8.74 21.97
N PRO A 110 -12.67 9.88 21.57
CA PRO A 110 -12.17 10.68 20.45
C PRO A 110 -10.76 11.22 20.71
N TYR A 111 -9.92 11.29 19.67
CA TYR A 111 -8.53 11.69 19.82
C TYR A 111 -8.35 13.10 20.42
N HIS A 112 -9.17 14.06 20.03
CA HIS A 112 -9.11 15.41 20.61
C HIS A 112 -9.41 15.42 22.12
N ALA A 113 -10.34 14.56 22.57
CA ALA A 113 -10.67 14.40 23.97
C ALA A 113 -9.51 13.73 24.72
N PHE A 114 -8.95 12.65 24.18
CA PHE A 114 -7.75 12.00 24.72
C PHE A 114 -6.61 13.02 24.92
N ARG A 115 -6.32 13.85 23.89
CA ARG A 115 -5.28 14.88 23.93
C ARG A 115 -5.57 15.97 24.97
N THR A 116 -6.81 16.42 25.07
CA THR A 116 -7.24 17.43 26.05
C THR A 116 -7.07 16.91 27.48
N LEU A 117 -7.52 15.68 27.74
CA LEU A 117 -7.41 15.04 29.04
C LEU A 117 -5.95 14.82 29.45
N ARG A 118 -5.09 14.38 28.53
CA ARG A 118 -3.65 14.25 28.80
C ARG A 118 -3.02 15.59 29.18
N LYS A 119 -3.38 16.68 28.49
CA LYS A 119 -2.91 18.04 28.84
C LYS A 119 -3.39 18.48 30.22
N LEU A 120 -4.66 18.22 30.56
CA LEU A 120 -5.21 18.56 31.88
C LEU A 120 -4.52 17.78 33.01
N LEU A 121 -4.26 16.48 32.80
CA LEU A 121 -3.56 15.64 33.77
C LEU A 121 -2.09 16.05 33.97
N ASN A 122 -1.41 16.48 32.90
CA ASN A 122 0.00 16.88 32.97
C ASN A 122 0.22 18.32 33.48
N ARG A 123 -0.80 19.19 33.49
CA ARG A 123 -0.67 20.60 33.93
C ARG A 123 -0.52 20.76 35.45
N HIS A 124 -0.82 19.75 36.26
CA HIS A 124 -0.83 19.85 37.72
C HIS A 124 0.55 19.55 38.36
N ASP A 125 1.62 20.07 37.76
CA ASP A 125 3.01 19.98 38.23
C ASP A 125 3.35 20.96 39.40
N SER A 126 2.32 21.45 40.11
CA SER A 126 2.47 22.35 41.27
C SER A 126 2.22 21.70 42.64
N GLY A 127 2.18 20.36 42.69
CA GLY A 127 2.35 19.62 43.96
C GLY A 127 1.29 18.59 44.30
N ASP A 128 0.25 18.43 43.48
CA ASP A 128 -0.73 17.34 43.61
C ASP A 128 -0.81 16.58 42.28
N THR A 129 0.10 15.62 42.07
CA THR A 129 -0.12 14.55 41.10
C THR A 129 -1.26 13.67 41.61
N LEU A 130 -2.22 13.32 40.75
CA LEU A 130 -3.22 12.31 41.10
C LEU A 130 -2.50 11.03 41.58
N PRO A 131 -2.85 10.45 42.74
CA PRO A 131 -2.17 9.28 43.26
C PRO A 131 -2.23 8.14 42.23
N GLY A 132 -1.07 7.71 41.73
CA GLY A 132 -0.93 6.56 40.83
C GLY A 132 -0.43 6.86 39.41
N SER A 133 -0.21 8.12 39.00
CA SER A 133 0.30 8.42 37.64
C SER A 133 1.69 7.81 37.33
N SER A 134 2.49 7.52 38.35
CA SER A 134 3.79 6.82 38.22
C SER A 134 3.70 5.29 38.35
N GLU A 135 2.55 4.74 38.76
CA GLU A 135 2.36 3.27 38.93
C GLU A 135 1.84 2.58 37.68
N PHE A 136 1.22 3.32 36.75
CA PHE A 136 0.75 2.81 35.47
C PHE A 136 1.74 3.25 34.40
N GLY A 137 2.58 2.31 33.91
CA GLY A 137 3.60 2.61 32.90
C GLY A 137 3.01 3.39 31.71
N GLU A 138 3.74 4.39 31.23
CA GLU A 138 3.30 5.25 30.14
C GLU A 138 3.14 4.39 28.86
N ARG A 139 1.89 4.12 28.47
CA ARG A 139 1.58 3.46 27.19
C ARG A 139 1.91 4.44 26.06
N ASP A 140 2.45 3.95 24.95
CA ASP A 140 2.69 4.83 23.81
C ASP A 140 1.35 5.30 23.22
N ILE A 141 1.26 6.57 22.84
CA ILE A 141 0.06 7.13 22.18
C ILE A 141 -0.26 6.38 20.89
N ASP A 142 0.74 5.86 20.19
CA ASP A 142 0.55 5.11 18.95
C ASP A 142 -0.05 3.73 19.22
N ASP A 143 0.27 3.07 20.35
CA ASP A 143 -0.42 1.84 20.77
C ASP A 143 -1.90 2.11 21.07
N TRP A 144 -2.24 3.31 21.56
CA TRP A 144 -3.64 3.73 21.73
C TRP A 144 -4.30 4.05 20.40
N ILE A 145 -3.62 4.74 19.47
CA ILE A 145 -4.15 5.08 18.13
C ILE A 145 -4.46 3.81 17.34
N LEU A 146 -3.61 2.78 17.40
CA LEU A 146 -3.86 1.50 16.74
C LEU A 146 -5.13 0.81 17.28
N ALA A 147 -5.35 0.83 18.60
CA ALA A 147 -6.56 0.28 19.22
C ALA A 147 -7.81 1.13 18.88
N ASN A 148 -7.69 2.45 18.94
CA ASN A 148 -8.76 3.37 18.56
C ASN A 148 -9.18 3.17 17.10
N GLU A 149 -8.22 2.99 16.19
CA GLU A 149 -8.51 2.74 14.79
C GLU A 149 -9.28 1.45 14.56
N ARG A 150 -8.93 0.36 15.27
CA ARG A 150 -9.72 -0.87 15.23
C ARG A 150 -11.18 -0.61 15.62
N ASN A 151 -11.41 0.15 16.68
CA ASN A 151 -12.77 0.55 17.05
C ASN A 151 -13.43 1.45 15.97
N LEU A 152 -12.69 2.33 15.29
CA LEU A 152 -13.26 3.12 14.17
C LEU A 152 -13.72 2.26 12.99
N ARG A 153 -13.07 1.12 12.76
CA ARG A 153 -13.44 0.12 11.74
C ARG A 153 -14.68 -0.66 12.14
N ASP A 154 -14.75 -1.05 13.41
CA ASP A 154 -15.89 -1.78 13.97
C ASP A 154 -17.13 -0.88 14.10
N ASP A 155 -16.94 0.44 14.26
CA ASP A 155 -18.03 1.40 14.41
C ASP A 155 -18.82 1.61 13.09
N ARG A 156 -20.01 1.00 13.01
CA ARG A 156 -20.93 1.12 11.87
C ARG A 156 -22.03 2.17 12.03
N ARG A 157 -21.92 3.08 13.00
CA ARG A 157 -22.89 4.18 13.16
C ARG A 157 -22.87 5.11 11.95
N SER A 158 -24.00 5.77 11.69
CA SER A 158 -24.17 6.66 10.54
C SER A 158 -23.37 7.97 10.63
N ASP A 159 -22.98 8.39 11.83
CA ASP A 159 -22.12 9.55 12.02
C ASP A 159 -20.65 9.21 11.74
N TRP A 160 -20.25 9.41 10.49
CA TRP A 160 -18.90 9.10 10.04
C TRP A 160 -17.82 10.02 10.61
N MET A 161 -18.18 11.20 11.13
CA MET A 161 -17.23 12.13 11.77
C MET A 161 -16.78 11.63 13.14
N ARG A 162 -17.54 10.70 13.73
CA ARG A 162 -17.26 10.20 15.07
C ARG A 162 -15.87 9.57 15.13
N GLY A 163 -15.04 10.12 16.02
CA GLY A 163 -13.67 9.67 16.25
C GLY A 163 -12.64 10.19 15.23
N LEU A 164 -13.06 10.88 14.18
CA LEU A 164 -12.17 11.64 13.32
C LEU A 164 -11.74 12.96 13.97
N VAL A 165 -10.64 13.53 13.44
CA VAL A 165 -10.16 14.86 13.78
C VAL A 165 -10.68 15.84 12.73
N ASP A 166 -11.73 16.59 13.07
CA ASP A 166 -12.07 17.85 12.40
C ASP A 166 -10.98 18.91 12.64
N TYR A 167 -10.41 19.44 11.58
CA TYR A 167 -9.27 20.35 11.68
C TYR A 167 -9.61 21.66 12.41
N ASP A 168 -10.70 22.32 12.06
CA ASP A 168 -11.05 23.62 12.66
C ASP A 168 -11.53 23.45 14.10
N ALA A 169 -12.35 22.43 14.36
CA ALA A 169 -12.90 22.20 15.70
C ALA A 169 -11.85 21.69 16.70
N HIS A 170 -10.88 20.89 16.25
CA HIS A 170 -10.00 20.15 17.17
C HIS A 170 -8.53 20.59 17.13
N ALA A 171 -8.10 21.45 16.20
CA ALA A 171 -6.67 21.80 16.07
C ALA A 171 -6.02 22.28 17.36
N HIS A 172 -6.72 23.05 18.21
CA HIS A 172 -6.18 23.52 19.50
C HIS A 172 -5.97 22.41 20.53
N ALA A 173 -6.86 21.42 20.54
CA ALA A 173 -6.75 20.26 21.42
C ALA A 173 -5.63 19.32 20.94
N VAL A 174 -5.58 19.09 19.63
CA VAL A 174 -4.67 18.13 19.00
C VAL A 174 -3.25 18.68 18.89
N PHE A 175 -3.07 19.78 18.16
CA PHE A 175 -1.78 20.42 17.98
C PHE A 175 -1.52 21.39 19.13
N ASN A 176 -0.38 21.24 19.81
CA ASN A 176 -0.02 22.17 20.87
C ASN A 176 -0.04 23.61 20.34
N PRO A 177 -0.80 24.53 20.95
CA PRO A 177 -0.83 25.92 20.49
C PRO A 177 0.56 26.53 20.70
N SER A 178 1.32 26.69 19.61
CA SER A 178 2.56 27.45 19.61
C SER A 178 2.21 28.94 19.72
N PRO A 179 2.95 29.74 20.50
CA PRO A 179 2.86 31.21 20.48
C PRO A 179 3.01 31.81 19.07
N GLU A 180 3.59 31.03 18.15
CA GLU A 180 3.86 31.37 16.76
C GLU A 180 2.69 31.05 15.81
N THR A 181 1.56 30.58 16.33
CA THR A 181 0.33 30.44 15.53
C THR A 181 -0.17 31.84 15.15
N THR A 182 -0.07 32.19 13.87
CA THR A 182 -0.50 33.48 13.34
C THR A 182 -1.76 33.33 12.49
N SER A 183 -2.31 34.43 12.00
CA SER A 183 -3.35 34.42 10.97
C SER A 183 -2.87 33.83 9.62
N ALA A 184 -1.56 33.65 9.43
CA ALA A 184 -0.97 33.16 8.18
C ALA A 184 -0.63 31.66 8.24
N ALA A 185 -0.24 31.13 9.40
CA ALA A 185 0.14 29.72 9.56
C ALA A 185 0.05 29.27 11.03
N ARG A 186 -0.14 27.97 11.21
CA ARG A 186 0.03 27.26 12.49
C ARG A 186 1.37 26.52 12.46
N VAL A 187 2.22 26.80 13.44
CA VAL A 187 3.54 26.15 13.58
C VAL A 187 3.43 24.96 14.52
N ILE A 188 3.96 23.82 14.10
CA ILE A 188 4.06 22.58 14.86
C ILE A 188 5.54 22.29 15.09
N HIS A 189 5.97 22.22 16.35
CA HIS A 189 7.30 21.75 16.72
C HIS A 189 7.25 20.25 16.95
N ARG A 190 8.23 19.53 16.39
CA ARG A 190 8.27 18.08 16.45
C ARG A 190 9.31 17.62 17.47
N GLU A 191 8.90 16.73 18.37
CA GLU A 191 9.76 16.15 19.40
C GLU A 191 10.43 14.86 18.92
N LYS A 192 11.51 14.45 19.59
CA LYS A 192 12.11 13.12 19.36
C LYS A 192 11.24 12.07 20.07
N LEU A 193 11.01 10.95 19.40
CA LEU A 193 10.25 9.83 19.95
C LEU A 193 11.16 8.64 20.24
N SER A 194 10.70 7.72 21.10
CA SER A 194 11.33 6.41 21.33
C SER A 194 10.99 5.42 20.20
N GLY A 195 11.46 4.18 20.29
CA GLY A 195 11.36 3.19 19.22
C GLY A 195 12.48 3.32 18.18
N TYR A 196 12.41 2.51 17.14
CA TYR A 196 13.38 2.50 16.06
C TYR A 196 12.88 3.36 14.90
N THR A 197 13.65 4.37 14.49
CA THR A 197 13.28 5.29 13.41
C THR A 197 14.25 5.22 12.24
N PHE A 198 13.73 5.42 11.03
CA PHE A 198 14.51 5.49 9.79
C PHE A 198 13.78 6.36 8.76
N LEU A 199 14.49 6.76 7.69
CA LEU A 199 13.99 7.66 6.64
C LEU A 199 13.56 9.04 7.18
N ASP A 200 14.25 9.53 8.22
CA ASP A 200 13.93 10.75 8.94
C ASP A 200 15.03 11.83 8.85
N GLU A 201 16.00 11.65 7.96
CA GLU A 201 17.11 12.56 7.69
C GLU A 201 16.62 13.92 7.15
N LEU A 202 15.50 13.92 6.42
CA LEU A 202 14.83 15.12 5.91
C LEU A 202 13.68 15.60 6.81
N ARG A 203 13.50 14.98 7.99
CA ARG A 203 12.45 15.35 8.93
C ARG A 203 12.78 16.70 9.58
N ALA A 204 12.02 17.72 9.21
CA ALA A 204 12.14 19.04 9.82
C ALA A 204 11.81 19.01 11.34
N THR A 205 12.50 19.82 12.13
CA THR A 205 12.23 20.00 13.57
C THR A 205 10.94 20.77 13.84
N SER A 206 10.44 21.51 12.84
CA SER A 206 9.13 22.15 12.87
C SER A 206 8.55 22.27 11.46
N ILE A 207 7.22 22.34 11.37
CA ILE A 207 6.50 22.59 10.11
C ILE A 207 5.47 23.70 10.30
N SER A 208 5.12 24.37 9.20
CA SER A 208 4.01 25.32 9.15
C SER A 208 2.86 24.72 8.35
N ILE A 209 1.64 24.84 8.87
CA ILE A 209 0.42 24.39 8.18
C ILE A 209 -0.62 25.51 8.09
N GLN A 210 -1.56 25.38 7.15
CA GLN A 210 -2.67 26.30 6.95
C GLN A 210 -3.43 26.55 8.26
N PRO A 211 -3.77 27.79 8.63
CA PRO A 211 -4.30 28.09 9.95
C PRO A 211 -5.78 27.67 10.15
N SER A 212 -6.53 27.41 9.07
CA SER A 212 -7.95 27.01 9.08
C SER A 212 -8.36 26.28 7.80
N SER A 213 -9.52 25.62 7.77
CA SER A 213 -10.08 25.04 6.52
C SER A 213 -10.41 26.10 5.47
N ALA A 214 -10.72 27.35 5.87
CA ALA A 214 -10.97 28.43 4.92
C ALA A 214 -9.69 28.87 4.20
N SER A 215 -8.58 28.96 4.93
CA SER A 215 -7.25 29.22 4.35
C SER A 215 -6.79 28.04 3.49
N PHE A 216 -7.05 26.82 3.94
CA PHE A 216 -6.85 25.60 3.15
C PHE A 216 -7.62 25.65 1.84
N GLN A 217 -8.92 25.96 1.83
CA GLN A 217 -9.74 26.02 0.62
C GLN A 217 -9.20 27.06 -0.37
N SER A 218 -8.77 28.21 0.14
CA SER A 218 -8.15 29.26 -0.68
C SER A 218 -6.85 28.75 -1.33
N MET A 219 -6.00 28.04 -0.58
CA MET A 219 -4.79 27.43 -1.11
C MET A 219 -5.09 26.27 -2.07
N PHE A 220 -6.10 25.45 -1.77
CA PHE A 220 -6.54 24.32 -2.60
C PHE A 220 -6.97 24.82 -3.98
N ASN A 221 -7.79 25.87 -4.04
CA ASN A 221 -8.22 26.47 -5.30
C ASN A 221 -7.04 27.02 -6.12
N ARG A 222 -5.97 27.47 -5.47
CA ARG A 222 -4.77 27.97 -6.17
C ARG A 222 -3.88 26.85 -6.67
N ILE A 223 -3.62 25.85 -5.83
CA ILE A 223 -2.83 24.67 -6.20
C ILE A 223 -3.54 23.88 -7.31
N THR A 224 -4.87 23.86 -7.32
CA THR A 224 -5.67 23.14 -8.31
C THR A 224 -6.19 23.99 -9.46
N ASP A 225 -5.75 25.25 -9.57
CA ASP A 225 -6.22 26.20 -10.59
C ASP A 225 -7.76 26.30 -10.69
N GLY A 226 -8.46 26.05 -9.58
CA GLY A 226 -9.93 26.08 -9.52
C GLY A 226 -10.62 25.01 -10.36
N LEU A 227 -9.93 23.93 -10.75
CA LEU A 227 -10.47 22.88 -11.63
C LEU A 227 -11.78 22.26 -11.13
N LEU A 228 -12.03 22.26 -9.81
CA LEU A 228 -13.24 21.74 -9.19
C LEU A 228 -14.27 22.82 -8.82
N SER A 229 -14.14 24.04 -9.34
CA SER A 229 -15.08 25.13 -9.09
C SER A 229 -16.48 24.76 -9.61
N GLY A 230 -17.50 24.85 -8.75
CA GLY A 230 -18.88 24.46 -9.09
C GLY A 230 -19.20 22.97 -8.89
N LEU A 231 -18.27 22.17 -8.36
CA LEU A 231 -18.51 20.77 -8.03
C LEU A 231 -19.63 20.63 -6.98
N ASP A 232 -20.56 19.70 -7.21
CA ASP A 232 -21.46 19.20 -6.18
C ASP A 232 -20.72 18.18 -5.32
N TRP A 233 -20.31 18.64 -4.14
CA TRP A 233 -19.53 17.90 -3.15
C TRP A 233 -20.29 16.76 -2.46
N SER A 234 -21.61 16.65 -2.69
CA SER A 234 -22.39 15.51 -2.20
C SER A 234 -21.76 14.21 -2.70
N ASN A 235 -21.47 13.29 -1.77
CA ASN A 235 -20.87 11.97 -2.05
C ASN A 235 -19.43 12.02 -2.60
N VAL A 236 -18.72 13.14 -2.45
CA VAL A 236 -17.34 13.30 -2.92
C VAL A 236 -16.40 13.66 -1.76
N LEU A 237 -15.23 13.02 -1.72
CA LEU A 237 -14.13 13.37 -0.83
C LEU A 237 -12.84 13.46 -1.65
N ILE A 238 -12.10 14.57 -1.51
CA ILE A 238 -10.71 14.63 -1.98
C ILE A 238 -9.82 14.16 -0.83
N ALA A 239 -8.87 13.25 -1.07
CA ALA A 239 -8.05 12.71 0.00
C ALA A 239 -6.60 12.49 -0.41
N GLY A 240 -5.74 12.16 0.55
CA GLY A 240 -4.37 11.76 0.28
C GLY A 240 -3.40 12.92 0.06
N GLY A 241 -2.50 12.74 -0.91
CA GLY A 241 -1.30 13.58 -1.05
C GLY A 241 -1.61 15.05 -1.33
N ILE A 242 -2.65 15.36 -2.11
CA ILE A 242 -3.01 16.74 -2.43
C ILE A 242 -3.54 17.51 -1.22
N VAL A 243 -4.25 16.83 -0.32
CA VAL A 243 -4.74 17.42 0.93
C VAL A 243 -3.54 17.74 1.83
N LEU A 244 -2.61 16.80 1.99
CA LEU A 244 -1.36 17.07 2.73
C LEU A 244 -0.60 18.25 2.13
N SER A 245 -0.33 18.22 0.83
CA SER A 245 0.43 19.26 0.13
C SER A 245 -0.21 20.64 0.31
N THR A 246 -1.54 20.72 0.21
CA THR A 246 -2.29 21.97 0.43
C THR A 246 -2.20 22.44 1.89
N LEU A 247 -2.29 21.52 2.84
CA LEU A 247 -2.23 21.83 4.27
C LEU A 247 -0.85 22.36 4.69
N VAL A 248 0.25 21.84 4.12
CA VAL A 248 1.62 22.27 4.44
C VAL A 248 2.15 23.42 3.58
N SER A 249 1.49 23.74 2.46
CA SER A 249 1.86 24.88 1.61
C SER A 249 1.37 26.16 2.24
N THR A 250 2.25 26.97 2.84
CA THR A 250 1.87 28.25 3.46
C THR A 250 2.29 29.46 2.65
N SER A 251 3.01 29.24 1.53
CA SER A 251 3.45 30.27 0.60
C SER A 251 3.28 29.82 -0.86
N ASP A 252 3.35 30.78 -1.78
CA ASP A 252 3.25 30.52 -3.23
C ASP A 252 4.43 29.71 -3.76
N ALA A 253 5.60 29.86 -3.15
CA ALA A 253 6.80 29.11 -3.51
C ALA A 253 6.64 27.60 -3.25
N ASP A 254 5.69 27.20 -2.41
CA ASP A 254 5.42 25.79 -2.13
C ASP A 254 4.56 25.12 -3.22
N ILE A 255 3.80 25.91 -3.99
CA ILE A 255 2.89 25.39 -5.03
C ILE A 255 3.67 24.63 -6.11
N GLU A 256 4.82 25.16 -6.53
CA GLU A 256 5.65 24.58 -7.59
C GLU A 256 6.11 23.15 -7.26
N LYS A 257 6.35 22.85 -5.97
CA LYS A 257 6.77 21.53 -5.48
C LYS A 257 5.72 20.44 -5.71
N TYR A 258 4.46 20.85 -5.88
CA TYR A 258 3.33 19.93 -5.93
C TYR A 258 2.59 19.94 -7.25
N ILE A 259 3.13 20.58 -8.31
CA ILE A 259 2.49 20.64 -9.65
C ILE A 259 2.16 19.23 -10.17
N SER A 260 3.04 18.25 -9.98
CA SER A 260 2.84 16.85 -10.41
C SER A 260 1.90 16.02 -9.54
N SER A 261 1.41 16.56 -8.42
CA SER A 261 0.46 15.82 -7.56
C SER A 261 -0.94 15.82 -8.16
N ASP A 262 -1.53 14.63 -8.20
CA ASP A 262 -2.89 14.40 -8.70
C ASP A 262 -3.94 14.77 -7.67
N ILE A 263 -5.15 15.03 -8.17
CA ILE A 263 -6.33 15.25 -7.33
C ILE A 263 -7.06 13.90 -7.23
N ASP A 264 -6.78 13.15 -6.15
CA ASP A 264 -7.44 11.88 -5.88
C ASP A 264 -8.87 12.12 -5.35
N VAL A 265 -9.87 11.68 -6.11
CA VAL A 265 -11.30 11.82 -5.85
C VAL A 265 -11.88 10.47 -5.45
N TYR A 266 -12.57 10.46 -4.31
CA TYR A 266 -13.30 9.31 -3.82
C TYR A 266 -14.80 9.58 -3.86
N ILE A 267 -15.55 8.61 -4.36
CA ILE A 267 -17.02 8.61 -4.35
C ILE A 267 -17.50 7.64 -3.27
N TYR A 268 -18.46 8.06 -2.45
CA TYR A 268 -18.96 7.26 -1.33
C TYR A 268 -20.50 7.27 -1.23
N CYS A 269 -21.08 6.26 -0.59
CA CYS A 269 -22.54 6.10 -0.41
C CYS A 269 -23.36 6.11 -1.73
N LEU A 270 -22.79 5.68 -2.85
CA LEU A 270 -23.51 5.54 -4.12
C LEU A 270 -23.38 4.11 -4.64
N ASP A 271 -24.40 3.64 -5.35
CA ASP A 271 -24.29 2.44 -6.18
C ASP A 271 -23.45 2.72 -7.45
N PRO A 272 -22.94 1.69 -8.16
CA PRO A 272 -22.15 1.86 -9.37
C PRO A 272 -22.78 2.77 -10.45
N VAL A 273 -24.10 2.70 -10.65
CA VAL A 273 -24.79 3.48 -11.70
C VAL A 273 -24.85 4.96 -11.31
N ALA A 274 -25.16 5.26 -10.04
CA ALA A 274 -25.13 6.61 -9.51
C ALA A 274 -23.69 7.16 -9.44
N ALA A 275 -22.71 6.33 -9.10
CA ALA A 275 -21.31 6.70 -9.09
C ALA A 275 -20.80 7.05 -10.50
N ASN A 276 -21.15 6.28 -11.52
CA ASN A 276 -20.82 6.58 -12.92
C ASN A 276 -21.40 7.93 -13.37
N ARG A 277 -22.64 8.26 -12.98
CA ARG A 277 -23.21 9.59 -13.22
C ARG A 277 -22.45 10.70 -12.47
N LYS A 278 -21.96 10.41 -11.26
CA LYS A 278 -21.13 11.34 -10.49
C LYS A 278 -19.76 11.55 -11.15
N ILE A 279 -19.14 10.53 -11.74
CA ILE A 279 -17.90 10.67 -12.55
C ILE A 279 -18.15 11.61 -13.73
N GLN A 280 -19.25 11.44 -14.46
CA GLN A 280 -19.61 12.35 -15.56
C GLN A 280 -19.75 13.79 -15.07
N HIS A 281 -20.45 14.02 -13.95
CA HIS A 281 -20.56 15.35 -13.35
C HIS A 281 -19.20 15.96 -12.99
N ILE A 282 -18.30 15.18 -12.37
CA ILE A 282 -16.95 15.65 -12.02
C ILE A 282 -16.17 16.02 -13.28
N PHE A 283 -16.27 15.20 -14.33
CA PHE A 283 -15.62 15.46 -15.61
C PHE A 283 -16.16 16.73 -16.29
N ASP A 284 -17.48 16.92 -16.32
CA ASP A 284 -18.10 18.11 -16.91
C ASP A 284 -17.64 19.39 -16.20
N VAL A 285 -17.58 19.35 -14.86
CA VAL A 285 -17.04 20.45 -14.03
C VAL A 285 -15.56 20.70 -14.37
N TRP A 286 -14.73 19.66 -14.31
CA TRP A 286 -13.30 19.76 -14.61
C TRP A 286 -13.05 20.34 -16.00
N LYS A 287 -13.71 19.79 -17.03
CA LYS A 287 -13.59 20.22 -18.43
C LYS A 287 -14.04 21.67 -18.61
N SER A 288 -15.13 22.10 -17.96
CA SER A 288 -15.62 23.47 -18.03
C SER A 288 -14.64 24.50 -17.43
N ASN A 289 -13.83 24.07 -16.45
CA ASN A 289 -12.83 24.91 -15.78
C ASN A 289 -11.44 24.85 -16.45
N LEU A 290 -11.25 24.02 -17.49
CA LEU A 290 -10.01 24.02 -18.27
C LEU A 290 -9.82 25.35 -19.02
N PRO A 291 -8.55 25.74 -19.27
CA PRO A 291 -8.26 26.82 -20.22
C PRO A 291 -8.96 26.56 -21.56
N THR A 292 -9.54 27.60 -22.17
CA THR A 292 -10.31 27.47 -23.42
C THR A 292 -9.54 26.74 -24.53
N ALA A 293 -8.22 26.91 -24.60
CA ALA A 293 -7.35 26.25 -25.58
C ALA A 293 -7.16 24.73 -25.35
N SER A 294 -7.51 24.24 -24.16
CA SER A 294 -7.30 22.85 -23.73
C SER A 294 -8.62 22.08 -23.56
N GLN A 295 -9.78 22.73 -23.72
CA GLN A 295 -11.11 22.08 -23.59
C GLN A 295 -11.35 20.95 -24.61
N ASP A 296 -10.77 21.04 -25.80
CA ASP A 296 -10.84 19.99 -26.83
C ASP A 296 -9.67 18.98 -26.72
N LYS A 297 -8.81 19.12 -25.70
CA LYS A 297 -7.62 18.30 -25.47
C LYS A 297 -7.76 17.55 -24.16
N THR A 298 -8.81 16.75 -24.07
CA THR A 298 -9.10 15.88 -22.94
C THR A 298 -8.79 14.43 -23.30
N LEU A 299 -8.31 13.70 -22.31
CA LEU A 299 -8.15 12.25 -22.37
C LEU A 299 -8.55 11.67 -21.03
N VAL A 300 -9.48 10.74 -21.05
CA VAL A 300 -9.94 9.99 -19.88
C VAL A 300 -9.38 8.59 -20.02
N VAL A 301 -8.61 8.14 -19.03
CA VAL A 301 -7.97 6.83 -19.02
C VAL A 301 -8.57 6.01 -17.89
N ARG A 302 -8.94 4.76 -18.16
CA ARG A 302 -9.53 3.80 -17.22
C ARG A 302 -8.69 2.54 -17.17
N ASN A 303 -8.25 2.19 -15.97
CA ASN A 303 -7.65 0.89 -15.65
C ASN A 303 -8.55 0.17 -14.62
N SER A 304 -8.08 -0.95 -14.06
CA SER A 304 -8.85 -1.75 -13.11
C SER A 304 -9.11 -1.07 -11.75
N ARG A 305 -8.47 0.09 -11.47
CA ARG A 305 -8.48 0.76 -10.16
C ARG A 305 -8.96 2.20 -10.18
N THR A 306 -8.82 2.88 -11.30
CA THR A 306 -9.00 4.33 -11.39
C THR A 306 -9.54 4.75 -12.76
N ILE A 307 -10.20 5.92 -12.77
CA ILE A 307 -10.47 6.70 -13.97
C ILE A 307 -9.78 8.05 -13.82
N THR A 308 -8.83 8.37 -14.69
CA THR A 308 -8.00 9.58 -14.58
C THR A 308 -8.20 10.51 -15.77
N PHE A 309 -8.40 11.79 -15.47
CA PHE A 309 -8.60 12.85 -16.46
C PHE A 309 -7.27 13.54 -16.73
N PHE A 310 -6.91 13.61 -17.99
CA PHE A 310 -5.69 14.23 -18.49
C PHE A 310 -6.02 15.38 -19.44
N SER A 311 -5.22 16.43 -19.36
CA SER A 311 -5.11 17.46 -20.38
C SER A 311 -3.64 17.79 -20.61
N GLU A 312 -3.33 18.92 -21.22
CA GLU A 312 -1.96 19.38 -21.42
C GLU A 312 -1.28 19.73 -20.09
N TYR A 313 0.01 19.41 -19.95
CA TYR A 313 0.81 19.92 -18.84
C TYR A 313 0.80 21.47 -18.86
N PRO A 314 0.66 22.16 -17.72
CA PRO A 314 0.71 21.67 -16.34
C PRO A 314 -0.66 21.40 -15.68
N VAL A 315 -1.75 21.27 -16.46
CA VAL A 315 -3.10 21.06 -15.89
C VAL A 315 -3.11 19.81 -15.02
N LYS A 316 -3.46 19.95 -13.75
CA LYS A 316 -3.50 18.81 -12.83
C LYS A 316 -4.46 17.71 -13.30
N ARG A 317 -3.99 16.47 -13.14
CA ARG A 317 -4.80 15.27 -13.37
C ARG A 317 -5.80 15.12 -12.22
N VAL A 318 -7.02 14.71 -12.57
CA VAL A 318 -8.08 14.34 -11.61
C VAL A 318 -8.25 12.83 -11.69
N GLN A 319 -7.99 12.13 -10.60
CA GLN A 319 -8.01 10.67 -10.53
C GLN A 319 -9.17 10.20 -9.65
N VAL A 320 -10.18 9.58 -10.25
CA VAL A 320 -11.28 8.96 -9.52
C VAL A 320 -10.91 7.54 -9.14
N VAL A 321 -10.91 7.23 -7.84
CA VAL A 321 -10.62 5.89 -7.32
C VAL A 321 -11.88 5.01 -7.39
N LEU A 322 -11.79 3.84 -8.02
CA LEU A 322 -12.91 2.92 -8.26
C LEU A 322 -13.23 2.00 -7.06
N LYS A 323 -13.36 2.59 -5.86
CA LYS A 323 -13.72 1.88 -4.62
C LYS A 323 -14.94 2.54 -3.95
N LEU A 324 -16.10 1.87 -3.98
CA LEU A 324 -17.36 2.39 -3.43
C LEU A 324 -17.48 2.10 -1.93
N VAL A 325 -16.89 2.97 -1.12
CA VAL A 325 -17.02 2.87 0.33
C VAL A 325 -18.30 3.54 0.85
N LYS A 326 -18.72 3.19 2.07
CA LYS A 326 -19.97 3.67 2.66
C LYS A 326 -19.82 4.98 3.41
N SER A 327 -18.62 5.52 3.57
CA SER A 327 -18.41 6.82 4.22
C SER A 327 -17.02 7.40 3.94
N PRO A 328 -16.82 8.72 4.13
CA PRO A 328 -15.49 9.32 4.10
C PRO A 328 -14.51 8.71 5.10
N LYS A 329 -15.01 8.27 6.28
CA LYS A 329 -14.18 7.56 7.28
C LYS A 329 -13.54 6.31 6.70
N GLU A 330 -14.30 5.50 5.96
CA GLU A 330 -13.78 4.30 5.31
C GLU A 330 -12.76 4.63 4.22
N VAL A 331 -12.91 5.74 3.49
CA VAL A 331 -11.86 6.23 2.58
C VAL A 331 -10.54 6.41 3.34
N LEU A 332 -10.58 7.16 4.45
CA LEU A 332 -9.38 7.49 5.21
C LEU A 332 -8.72 6.26 5.85
N LEU A 333 -9.52 5.30 6.30
CA LEU A 333 -9.03 4.07 6.95
C LEU A 333 -8.18 3.20 6.00
N ASN A 334 -8.39 3.31 4.69
CA ASN A 334 -7.70 2.52 3.66
C ASN A 334 -6.29 3.04 3.29
N PHE A 335 -5.90 4.25 3.71
CA PHE A 335 -4.58 4.81 3.36
C PHE A 335 -3.45 4.01 4.01
N ASP A 336 -2.42 3.75 3.19
CA ASP A 336 -1.21 2.99 3.51
C ASP A 336 -0.29 3.71 4.50
N LEU A 337 -0.05 5.01 4.26
CA LEU A 337 0.77 5.87 5.11
C LEU A 337 -0.10 6.78 5.98
N ASP A 338 0.26 6.89 7.25
CA ASP A 338 -0.47 7.68 8.24
C ASP A 338 -0.67 9.13 7.78
N ILE A 339 0.39 9.75 7.25
CA ILE A 339 0.35 11.15 6.81
C ILE A 339 -0.59 11.41 5.63
N CYS A 340 -0.99 10.36 4.89
CA CYS A 340 -1.94 10.48 3.79
C CYS A 340 -3.40 10.38 4.25
N ALA A 341 -3.67 9.96 5.49
CA ALA A 341 -5.01 9.63 5.96
C ALA A 341 -5.83 10.87 6.37
N MET A 342 -5.98 11.80 5.43
CA MET A 342 -6.73 13.05 5.55
C MET A 342 -7.55 13.32 4.28
N GLY A 343 -8.64 14.06 4.45
CA GLY A 343 -9.60 14.36 3.40
C GLY A 343 -10.20 15.76 3.50
N TYR A 344 -10.75 16.22 2.39
CA TYR A 344 -11.44 17.49 2.22
C TYR A 344 -12.79 17.26 1.54
N ASP A 345 -13.87 17.67 2.20
CA ASP A 345 -15.26 17.44 1.75
C ASP A 345 -15.86 18.61 0.96
N GLY A 346 -15.04 19.59 0.58
CA GLY A 346 -15.51 20.84 -0.04
C GLY A 346 -15.74 22.00 0.94
N SER A 347 -15.71 21.71 2.24
CA SER A 347 -15.90 22.70 3.30
C SER A 347 -14.90 22.55 4.46
N ARG A 348 -14.59 21.31 4.85
CA ARG A 348 -13.82 20.98 6.05
C ARG A 348 -12.67 20.05 5.70
N VAL A 349 -11.56 20.25 6.41
CA VAL A 349 -10.45 19.28 6.44
C VAL A 349 -10.66 18.33 7.60
N VAL A 350 -10.63 17.03 7.31
CA VAL A 350 -10.81 15.95 8.29
C VAL A 350 -9.64 14.97 8.18
N MET A 351 -9.27 14.34 9.28
CA MET A 351 -8.17 13.39 9.28
C MET A 351 -8.32 12.30 10.34
N LEU A 352 -7.68 11.17 10.13
CA LEU A 352 -7.58 10.15 11.17
C LEU A 352 -6.61 10.58 12.28
N PRO A 353 -6.78 10.07 13.52
CA PRO A 353 -5.85 10.31 14.62
C PRO A 353 -4.39 10.07 14.25
N ARG A 354 -4.11 9.00 13.48
CA ARG A 354 -2.77 8.67 12.99
C ARG A 354 -2.16 9.74 12.07
N ALA A 355 -2.97 10.38 11.24
CA ALA A 355 -2.53 11.46 10.35
C ALA A 355 -2.23 12.75 11.12
N ALA A 356 -3.09 13.10 12.07
CA ALA A 356 -2.84 14.23 12.97
C ALA A 356 -1.55 14.02 13.78
N ARG A 357 -1.35 12.79 14.29
CA ARG A 357 -0.12 12.39 14.97
C ARG A 357 1.09 12.47 14.04
N ALA A 358 0.99 11.97 12.80
CA ALA A 358 2.09 12.03 11.82
C ALA A 358 2.46 13.47 11.43
N LEU A 359 1.51 14.40 11.38
CA LEU A 359 1.79 15.84 11.22
C LEU A 359 2.61 16.38 12.40
N GLU A 360 2.19 16.04 13.63
CA GLU A 360 2.85 16.44 14.88
C GLU A 360 4.26 15.87 15.02
N THR A 361 4.47 14.61 14.62
CA THR A 361 5.70 13.88 14.92
C THR A 361 6.63 13.75 13.72
N GLY A 362 6.14 13.88 12.49
CA GLY A 362 6.92 13.62 11.29
C GLY A 362 7.20 12.13 11.03
N TYR A 363 6.40 11.22 11.60
CA TYR A 363 6.55 9.78 11.41
C TYR A 363 5.23 9.10 11.03
N ASN A 364 5.32 8.17 10.09
CA ASN A 364 4.34 7.10 9.92
C ASN A 364 4.70 5.94 10.85
N VAL A 365 3.72 5.30 11.48
CA VAL A 365 3.97 4.10 12.30
C VAL A 365 3.99 2.87 11.44
N PHE A 366 5.03 2.07 11.63
CA PHE A 366 5.14 0.77 11.02
C PHE A 366 4.10 -0.19 11.61
N THR A 367 3.37 -0.86 10.74
CA THR A 367 2.69 -2.13 10.99
C THR A 367 2.96 -3.04 9.80
N MET A 368 2.74 -4.34 9.93
CA MET A 368 2.86 -5.28 8.82
C MET A 368 1.87 -4.98 7.69
N ASP A 369 0.81 -4.19 7.94
CA ASP A 369 -0.04 -3.70 6.84
C ASP A 369 0.69 -2.79 5.87
N LEU A 370 1.79 -2.14 6.27
CA LEU A 370 2.61 -1.37 5.35
C LEU A 370 3.14 -2.24 4.20
N ILE A 371 3.32 -3.54 4.44
CA ILE A 371 3.92 -4.50 3.51
C ILE A 371 2.86 -5.48 2.98
N GLN A 372 2.02 -5.99 3.87
CA GLN A 372 1.08 -7.09 3.65
C GLN A 372 -0.37 -6.66 3.79
N GLY A 373 -0.62 -5.35 3.79
CA GLY A 373 -1.95 -4.79 3.90
C GLY A 373 -2.84 -5.28 2.75
N HIS A 374 -3.92 -5.96 3.11
CA HIS A 374 -4.82 -6.50 2.11
C HIS A 374 -5.63 -5.38 1.44
N TYR A 375 -5.78 -5.43 0.11
CA TYR A 375 -6.46 -4.38 -0.65
C TYR A 375 -7.95 -4.23 -0.25
N LEU A 376 -8.57 -5.33 0.20
CA LEU A 376 -9.93 -5.38 0.75
C LEU A 376 -9.97 -5.39 2.29
N GLY A 377 -8.80 -5.35 2.95
CA GLY A 377 -8.66 -5.46 4.41
C GLY A 377 -8.54 -4.12 5.13
N GLU A 378 -7.91 -4.15 6.32
CA GLU A 378 -7.83 -2.98 7.21
C GLU A 378 -7.07 -1.82 6.57
N ARG A 379 -5.82 -2.04 6.15
CA ARG A 379 -5.03 -1.03 5.41
C ARG A 379 -4.49 -1.68 4.15
N ARG A 380 -4.36 -0.87 3.08
CA ARG A 380 -3.69 -1.31 1.85
C ARG A 380 -2.17 -1.36 2.09
N ALA A 381 -1.51 -2.36 1.52
CA ALA A 381 -0.05 -2.39 1.42
C ALA A 381 0.49 -1.14 0.70
N SER A 382 1.57 -0.59 1.24
CA SER A 382 2.32 0.48 0.59
C SER A 382 3.18 -0.08 -0.54
N GLN A 383 3.64 0.82 -1.39
CA GLN A 383 4.72 0.55 -2.34
C GLN A 383 6.00 1.18 -1.83
N GLU A 384 7.13 0.58 -2.18
CA GLU A 384 8.46 1.10 -1.92
C GLU A 384 8.62 2.54 -2.41
N SER A 385 8.25 2.84 -3.66
CA SER A 385 8.30 4.20 -4.21
C SER A 385 7.53 5.23 -3.38
N ARG A 386 6.43 4.83 -2.73
CA ARG A 386 5.64 5.71 -1.86
C ARG A 386 6.33 5.95 -0.52
N VAL A 387 6.94 4.93 0.08
CA VAL A 387 7.69 5.07 1.34
C VAL A 387 8.80 6.11 1.19
N PHE A 388 9.62 6.00 0.13
CA PHE A 388 10.72 6.95 -0.14
C PHE A 388 10.21 8.33 -0.59
N LYS A 389 9.13 8.39 -1.39
CA LYS A 389 8.49 9.67 -1.77
C LYS A 389 8.05 10.49 -0.55
N TYR A 390 7.56 9.85 0.51
CA TYR A 390 7.15 10.57 1.73
C TYR A 390 8.31 10.82 2.69
N ALA A 391 9.37 10.00 2.66
CA ALA A 391 10.65 10.33 3.29
C ALA A 391 11.23 11.65 2.73
N ASP A 392 11.22 11.82 1.40
CA ASP A 392 11.61 13.07 0.72
C ASP A 392 10.78 14.29 1.13
N LYS A 393 9.54 14.06 1.59
CA LYS A 393 8.65 15.10 2.12
C LYS A 393 8.85 15.35 3.62
N GLY A 394 9.84 14.71 4.25
CA GLY A 394 10.17 14.87 5.67
C GLY A 394 9.27 14.06 6.61
N TYR A 395 8.77 12.90 6.16
CA TYR A 395 7.99 11.95 6.95
C TYR A 395 8.65 10.56 6.97
N GLY A 396 9.34 10.24 8.05
CA GLY A 396 10.02 8.96 8.23
C GLY A 396 9.08 7.85 8.71
N ILE A 397 9.68 6.70 9.04
CA ILE A 397 8.99 5.54 9.62
C ILE A 397 9.45 5.35 11.07
N ARG A 398 8.51 4.98 11.95
CA ARG A 398 8.75 4.62 13.35
C ARG A 398 8.22 3.21 13.63
N ILE A 399 9.10 2.31 14.06
CA ILE A 399 8.76 1.02 14.67
C ILE A 399 8.63 1.23 16.18
N LEU A 400 7.48 0.88 16.75
CA LEU A 400 7.18 1.12 18.16
C LEU A 400 8.02 0.24 19.10
N ASP A 401 8.24 0.71 20.33
CA ASP A 401 8.91 -0.09 21.35
C ASP A 401 8.17 -1.41 21.66
N SER A 402 6.85 -1.46 21.45
CA SER A 402 6.06 -2.68 21.58
C SER A 402 6.50 -3.76 20.56
N TYR A 403 6.81 -3.37 19.32
CA TYR A 403 7.36 -4.26 18.30
C TYR A 403 8.79 -4.70 18.63
N VAL A 404 9.65 -3.75 19.02
CA VAL A 404 11.04 -4.04 19.39
C VAL A 404 11.10 -5.03 20.56
N ARG A 405 10.27 -4.83 21.60
CA ARG A 405 10.16 -5.77 22.74
C ARG A 405 9.61 -7.12 22.32
N ALA A 406 8.64 -7.16 21.40
CA ALA A 406 8.03 -8.41 20.94
C ALA A 406 9.03 -9.33 20.22
N LEU A 407 10.05 -8.79 19.55
CA LEU A 407 11.11 -9.59 18.94
C LEU A 407 11.80 -10.52 19.93
N SER A 408 12.18 -10.00 21.11
CA SER A 408 12.84 -10.78 22.15
C SER A 408 11.94 -11.81 22.83
N VAL A 409 10.61 -11.60 22.79
CA VAL A 409 9.61 -12.48 23.41
C VAL A 409 9.21 -13.62 22.47
N THR A 410 8.95 -13.29 21.20
CA THR A 410 8.47 -14.24 20.19
C THR A 410 9.62 -15.12 19.67
N PHE A 411 10.86 -14.60 19.65
CA PHE A 411 12.05 -15.30 19.15
C PHE A 411 13.18 -15.22 20.20
N PRO A 412 13.09 -15.98 21.30
CA PRO A 412 14.11 -15.95 22.36
C PRO A 412 15.43 -16.57 21.90
N ALA A 413 16.54 -16.04 22.44
CA ALA A 413 17.88 -16.56 22.22
C ALA A 413 17.94 -18.10 22.40
N GLY A 414 18.41 -18.81 21.37
CA GLY A 414 18.53 -20.28 21.39
C GLY A 414 17.33 -21.10 20.86
N SER A 415 16.30 -20.48 20.27
CA SER A 415 15.22 -21.22 19.58
C SER A 415 15.66 -21.84 18.24
N GLY A 416 16.88 -21.59 17.77
CA GLY A 416 17.48 -22.16 16.57
C GLY A 416 17.99 -23.60 16.73
N ALA A 417 17.24 -24.49 17.39
CA ALA A 417 17.62 -25.90 17.47
C ALA A 417 17.64 -26.60 16.08
N ASP A 418 16.90 -26.08 15.10
CA ASP A 418 16.93 -26.57 13.71
C ASP A 418 17.97 -25.86 12.81
N ARG A 419 18.55 -24.74 13.25
CA ARG A 419 19.59 -24.01 12.48
C ARG A 419 20.94 -24.70 12.47
N ALA A 420 21.16 -25.68 13.36
CA ALA A 420 22.40 -26.45 13.43
C ALA A 420 22.63 -27.41 12.25
N ASN A 421 21.60 -27.75 11.46
CA ASN A 421 21.73 -28.70 10.34
C ASN A 421 22.02 -28.02 8.98
N GLN A 422 22.14 -26.70 8.91
CA GLN A 422 22.28 -25.96 7.64
C GLN A 422 23.62 -25.22 7.46
N GLY A 423 24.59 -25.42 8.36
CA GLY A 423 25.98 -24.99 8.11
C GLY A 423 26.26 -23.49 8.24
N GLU A 424 25.43 -22.73 8.95
CA GLU A 424 25.68 -21.32 9.27
C GLU A 424 26.38 -21.16 10.64
N ALA A 425 27.29 -20.18 10.72
CA ALA A 425 28.26 -20.02 11.81
C ALA A 425 27.65 -19.72 13.19
N GLU A 426 28.41 -20.01 14.26
CA GLU A 426 28.03 -19.98 15.68
C GLU A 426 27.49 -18.64 16.25
N ALA A 427 27.49 -17.55 15.48
CA ALA A 427 27.11 -16.20 15.92
C ALA A 427 25.58 -16.00 16.12
N ASP A 428 24.75 -16.90 15.61
CA ASP A 428 23.31 -16.68 15.42
C ASP A 428 22.42 -17.15 16.60
N ARG A 429 22.87 -16.87 17.85
CA ARG A 429 22.19 -17.32 19.09
C ARG A 429 21.40 -16.23 19.83
N CYS A 430 21.44 -14.98 19.38
CA CYS A 430 20.75 -13.85 20.02
C CYS A 430 19.39 -13.53 19.36
N ALA A 431 18.47 -12.91 20.11
CA ALA A 431 17.26 -12.36 19.53
C ALA A 431 17.63 -11.27 18.50
N PRO A 432 16.87 -11.11 17.40
CA PRO A 432 17.18 -10.12 16.37
C PRO A 432 17.26 -8.71 16.93
N ASN A 433 18.33 -7.99 16.56
CA ASN A 433 18.55 -6.59 16.88
C ASN A 433 18.45 -5.74 15.60
N LEU A 434 17.49 -4.80 15.58
CA LEU A 434 17.26 -3.95 14.42
C LEU A 434 18.46 -3.03 14.11
N GLU A 435 19.19 -2.57 15.12
CA GLU A 435 20.36 -1.70 14.93
C GLU A 435 21.49 -2.48 14.25
N GLU A 436 21.80 -3.68 14.75
CA GLU A 436 22.85 -4.55 14.17
C GLU A 436 22.54 -4.95 12.72
N ILE A 437 21.28 -5.31 12.43
CA ILE A 437 20.85 -5.66 11.07
C ILE A 437 20.97 -4.44 10.14
N ALA A 438 20.58 -3.25 10.60
CA ALA A 438 20.69 -2.03 9.80
C ALA A 438 22.14 -1.60 9.57
N ASP A 439 23.01 -1.75 10.56
CA ASP A 439 24.43 -1.45 10.42
C ASP A 439 25.10 -2.39 9.41
N ARG A 440 24.79 -3.68 9.46
CA ARG A 440 25.24 -4.66 8.45
C ARG A 440 24.73 -4.29 7.05
N ALA A 441 23.44 -3.95 6.93
CA ALA A 441 22.85 -3.51 5.67
C ALA A 441 23.53 -2.25 5.11
N ALA A 442 23.87 -1.29 5.99
CA ALA A 442 24.54 -0.06 5.59
C ALA A 442 25.98 -0.32 5.10
N GLN A 443 26.77 -1.11 5.84
CA GLN A 443 28.11 -1.52 5.44
C GLN A 443 28.09 -2.24 4.09
N TRP A 444 27.12 -3.13 3.90
CA TRP A 444 26.90 -3.83 2.65
C TRP A 444 26.62 -2.85 1.50
N THR A 445 25.72 -1.88 1.69
CA THR A 445 25.38 -0.89 0.64
C THR A 445 26.57 0.01 0.30
N HIS A 446 27.34 0.46 1.29
CA HIS A 446 28.56 1.24 1.03
C HIS A 446 29.58 0.44 0.21
N LYS A 447 29.76 -0.85 0.52
CA LYS A 447 30.62 -1.74 -0.27
C LYS A 447 30.10 -1.89 -1.70
N ALA A 448 28.79 -2.05 -1.89
CA ALA A 448 28.17 -2.15 -3.22
C ALA A 448 28.41 -0.88 -4.07
N ILE A 449 28.20 0.31 -3.49
CA ILE A 449 28.45 1.60 -4.16
C ILE A 449 29.93 1.73 -4.54
N LYS A 450 30.85 1.44 -3.59
CA LYS A 450 32.30 1.51 -3.83
C LYS A 450 32.73 0.58 -4.96
N ASN A 451 32.22 -0.65 -4.97
CA ASN A 451 32.57 -1.66 -5.97
C ASN A 451 32.03 -1.29 -7.35
N TYR A 452 30.78 -0.85 -7.44
CA TYR A 452 30.18 -0.43 -8.70
C TYR A 452 30.96 0.74 -9.32
N ARG A 453 31.43 1.68 -8.47
CA ARG A 453 32.31 2.78 -8.87
C ARG A 453 33.64 2.32 -9.46
N TRP A 454 34.19 1.21 -8.96
CA TRP A 454 35.42 0.61 -9.49
C TRP A 454 35.18 -0.22 -10.76
N TYR A 455 34.08 -0.96 -10.83
CA TYR A 455 33.73 -1.86 -11.92
C TYR A 455 33.53 -1.15 -13.28
N ILE A 456 32.90 0.02 -13.28
CA ILE A 456 32.61 0.79 -14.51
C ILE A 456 33.90 1.07 -15.32
N PRO A 457 34.95 1.71 -14.77
CA PRO A 457 36.20 1.93 -15.50
C PRO A 457 36.94 0.65 -15.84
N PHE A 458 36.82 -0.41 -15.02
CA PHE A 458 37.46 -1.70 -15.32
C PHE A 458 36.91 -2.32 -16.61
N ASN A 459 35.58 -2.34 -16.78
CA ASN A 459 34.94 -2.91 -17.96
C ASN A 459 34.84 -1.96 -19.15
N ASN A 460 34.86 -0.64 -18.92
CA ASN A 460 34.91 0.34 -19.97
C ASN A 460 35.88 1.48 -19.62
N PRO A 461 37.18 1.32 -19.95
CA PRO A 461 38.23 2.28 -19.59
C PRO A 461 38.05 3.69 -20.17
N SER A 462 37.11 3.85 -21.12
CA SER A 462 36.78 5.13 -21.74
C SER A 462 35.80 5.97 -20.91
N ILE A 463 35.17 5.38 -19.89
CA ILE A 463 34.19 6.07 -19.05
C ILE A 463 34.92 6.85 -17.95
N VAL A 464 34.70 8.16 -17.92
CA VAL A 464 35.09 9.01 -16.80
C VAL A 464 34.02 8.90 -15.73
N VAL A 465 34.39 8.37 -14.56
CA VAL A 465 33.46 8.25 -13.44
C VAL A 465 33.17 9.64 -12.85
N PRO A 466 31.91 10.09 -12.83
CA PRO A 466 31.55 11.40 -12.30
C PRO A 466 31.78 11.48 -10.79
N ALA A 467 31.89 12.70 -10.25
CA ALA A 467 32.02 12.92 -8.81
C ALA A 467 30.79 12.37 -8.06
N VAL A 468 29.59 12.68 -8.55
CA VAL A 468 28.31 12.14 -8.09
C VAL A 468 27.80 11.17 -9.14
N MET A 469 27.56 9.92 -8.75
CA MET A 469 27.08 8.89 -9.66
C MET A 469 25.56 8.84 -9.66
N GLU A 470 24.97 8.74 -10.85
CA GLU A 470 23.54 8.44 -11.00
C GLU A 470 23.31 6.94 -10.78
N MET A 471 22.39 6.61 -9.89
CA MET A 471 22.06 5.24 -9.47
C MET A 471 20.54 5.08 -9.35
N THR A 472 20.08 3.85 -9.19
CA THR A 472 18.65 3.55 -8.99
C THR A 472 18.48 2.44 -7.96
N HIS A 473 17.34 2.42 -7.27
CA HIS A 473 16.97 1.34 -6.36
C HIS A 473 16.95 -0.04 -7.05
N SER A 474 16.63 -0.12 -8.34
CA SER A 474 16.63 -1.40 -9.07
C SER A 474 18.01 -2.04 -9.16
N MET A 475 19.09 -1.28 -9.03
CA MET A 475 20.44 -1.83 -9.04
C MET A 475 20.77 -2.68 -7.80
N LEU A 476 20.06 -2.50 -6.68
CA LEU A 476 20.24 -3.23 -5.42
C LEU A 476 19.35 -4.48 -5.29
N GLU A 477 18.68 -4.90 -6.34
CA GLU A 477 17.78 -6.05 -6.26
C GLU A 477 18.47 -7.35 -6.71
N GLU A 478 18.07 -8.49 -6.13
CA GLU A 478 18.52 -9.82 -6.55
C GLU A 478 17.42 -10.56 -7.31
N ARG A 479 17.69 -10.84 -8.59
CA ARG A 479 16.75 -11.43 -9.55
C ARG A 479 16.27 -12.85 -9.20
N SER A 480 16.88 -13.48 -8.20
CA SER A 480 16.50 -14.80 -7.69
C SER A 480 15.60 -14.76 -6.46
N ILE A 481 15.25 -13.58 -5.94
CA ILE A 481 14.32 -13.48 -4.80
C ILE A 481 12.94 -13.94 -5.26
N VAL A 482 12.52 -15.09 -4.75
CA VAL A 482 11.12 -15.50 -4.78
C VAL A 482 10.51 -15.08 -3.45
N THR A 483 9.60 -14.11 -3.49
CA THR A 483 8.87 -13.65 -2.30
C THR A 483 7.36 -13.77 -2.48
N SER A 484 6.70 -14.05 -1.37
CA SER A 484 5.25 -14.02 -1.22
C SER A 484 4.72 -12.66 -0.79
N GLU A 485 5.58 -11.63 -0.74
CA GLU A 485 5.11 -10.26 -0.64
C GLU A 485 4.46 -9.82 -1.96
N PRO A 486 3.47 -8.92 -1.94
CA PRO A 486 2.72 -8.51 -3.14
C PRO A 486 3.55 -7.95 -4.30
N GLY A 487 4.82 -7.58 -4.05
CA GLY A 487 5.66 -6.88 -5.01
C GLY A 487 6.48 -7.75 -5.96
N GLU A 488 6.47 -9.09 -5.88
CA GLU A 488 7.38 -10.02 -6.62
C GLU A 488 8.88 -9.82 -6.35
N ARG A 489 9.37 -8.58 -6.51
CA ARG A 489 10.73 -8.09 -6.32
C ARG A 489 10.72 -6.71 -5.65
N SER A 490 10.37 -6.68 -4.35
CA SER A 490 10.28 -5.44 -3.57
C SER A 490 11.35 -5.33 -2.49
N CYS A 491 11.85 -4.12 -2.25
CA CYS A 491 12.74 -3.84 -1.12
C CYS A 491 12.03 -3.95 0.23
N LEU A 492 10.70 -4.01 0.26
CA LEU A 492 9.91 -4.25 1.48
C LEU A 492 9.89 -5.73 1.91
N THR A 493 10.54 -6.62 1.16
CA THR A 493 10.52 -8.07 1.38
C THR A 493 11.08 -8.49 2.74
N SER A 494 12.11 -7.82 3.23
CA SER A 494 12.65 -8.04 4.59
C SER A 494 13.19 -6.75 5.18
N PHE A 495 13.38 -6.74 6.49
CA PHE A 495 13.96 -5.57 7.17
C PHE A 495 15.37 -5.25 6.66
N GLU A 496 16.23 -6.25 6.50
CA GLU A 496 17.61 -6.04 6.02
C GLU A 496 17.64 -5.51 4.58
N VAL A 497 16.83 -6.06 3.67
CA VAL A 497 16.75 -5.56 2.29
C VAL A 497 16.24 -4.12 2.26
N LEU A 498 15.22 -3.80 3.08
CA LEU A 498 14.74 -2.43 3.19
C LEU A 498 15.87 -1.49 3.67
N MET A 499 16.62 -1.88 4.69
CA MET A 499 17.72 -1.07 5.22
C MET A 499 18.84 -0.84 4.19
N ARG A 500 19.10 -1.80 3.29
CA ARG A 500 20.04 -1.59 2.16
C ARG A 500 19.60 -0.43 1.27
N HIS A 501 18.31 -0.36 0.94
CA HIS A 501 17.73 0.72 0.15
C HIS A 501 17.63 2.04 0.92
N VAL A 502 17.35 1.99 2.22
CA VAL A 502 17.40 3.17 3.11
C VAL A 502 18.79 3.78 3.11
N GLU A 503 19.85 2.96 3.19
CA GLU A 503 21.22 3.47 3.13
C GLU A 503 21.54 4.08 1.76
N LEU A 504 21.04 3.50 0.66
CA LEU A 504 21.19 4.09 -0.67
C LEU A 504 20.56 5.49 -0.73
N TRP A 505 19.36 5.65 -0.19
CA TRP A 505 18.70 6.95 -0.10
C TRP A 505 19.43 7.93 0.85
N ARG A 506 20.00 7.46 1.95
CA ARG A 506 20.84 8.29 2.84
C ARG A 506 22.07 8.83 2.11
N GLU A 507 22.70 8.03 1.25
CA GLU A 507 23.81 8.48 0.42
C GLU A 507 23.41 9.56 -0.59
N GLU A 508 22.17 9.52 -1.13
CA GLU A 508 21.61 10.62 -1.92
C GLU A 508 21.44 11.87 -1.07
N VAL A 509 20.83 11.76 0.12
CA VAL A 509 20.63 12.89 1.04
C VAL A 509 21.96 13.53 1.46
N ARG A 510 23.02 12.73 1.63
CA ARG A 510 24.38 13.19 1.91
C ARG A 510 25.07 13.82 0.68
N GLY A 511 24.50 13.68 -0.51
CA GLY A 511 25.03 14.22 -1.77
C GLY A 511 26.16 13.39 -2.39
N HIS A 512 26.33 12.13 -1.97
CA HIS A 512 27.36 11.24 -2.50
C HIS A 512 26.93 10.59 -3.83
N ILE A 513 25.63 10.36 -4.01
CA ILE A 513 25.02 9.81 -5.23
C ILE A 513 23.79 10.63 -5.63
N ALA A 514 23.26 10.39 -6.82
CA ALA A 514 21.97 10.91 -7.28
C ALA A 514 21.07 9.72 -7.64
N LEU A 515 19.84 9.67 -7.12
CA LEU A 515 18.91 8.57 -7.43
C LEU A 515 17.93 8.97 -8.53
N THR A 516 17.81 8.11 -9.54
CA THR A 516 16.67 8.15 -10.46
C THR A 516 15.46 7.53 -9.75
N LYS A 517 14.42 8.32 -9.50
CA LYS A 517 13.31 7.97 -8.58
C LYS A 517 12.21 7.13 -9.23
N GLU A 518 12.27 7.00 -10.55
CA GLU A 518 11.31 6.31 -11.40
C GLU A 518 11.58 4.80 -11.49
N HIS A 519 12.82 4.39 -11.22
CA HIS A 519 13.32 3.04 -11.48
C HIS A 519 13.36 2.20 -10.20
N TRP A 520 12.57 1.13 -10.19
CA TRP A 520 12.43 0.20 -9.08
C TRP A 520 12.43 -1.22 -9.64
N ALA A 521 12.93 -2.20 -8.88
CA ALA A 521 13.01 -3.57 -9.40
C ALA A 521 11.64 -4.16 -9.73
N THR A 522 10.63 -3.83 -8.93
CA THR A 522 9.20 -4.07 -9.19
C THR A 522 8.71 -3.55 -10.54
N ASN A 523 9.37 -2.52 -11.10
CA ASN A 523 8.97 -1.83 -12.32
C ASN A 523 9.89 -2.14 -13.53
N ASP A 524 11.17 -2.42 -13.29
CA ASP A 524 12.21 -2.44 -14.34
C ASP A 524 12.53 -3.84 -14.89
N TYR A 525 12.29 -4.92 -14.13
CA TYR A 525 12.79 -6.26 -14.47
C TYR A 525 11.72 -7.32 -14.74
N ASP A 526 10.44 -7.06 -14.45
CA ASP A 526 9.39 -7.93 -14.94
C ASP A 526 8.96 -7.49 -16.34
N VAL A 527 9.12 -8.40 -17.30
CA VAL A 527 8.33 -8.39 -18.51
C VAL A 527 6.89 -8.55 -18.01
N GLY A 528 6.11 -7.47 -17.99
CA GLY A 528 4.79 -7.42 -17.33
C GLY A 528 4.74 -6.69 -15.98
N ALA A 529 5.83 -6.04 -15.53
CA ALA A 529 5.82 -5.14 -14.38
C ALA A 529 4.76 -4.05 -14.55
N THR A 530 3.72 -4.13 -13.74
CA THR A 530 2.58 -3.21 -13.82
C THR A 530 2.67 -2.22 -12.68
N GLY A 531 2.66 -0.94 -13.02
CA GLY A 531 2.73 0.12 -12.01
C GLY A 531 1.58 0.01 -11.01
N TYR A 532 1.73 0.69 -9.87
CA TYR A 532 0.74 0.75 -8.77
C TYR A 532 -0.72 1.03 -9.20
N ASP A 533 -0.90 1.73 -10.32
CA ASP A 533 -2.19 2.09 -10.92
C ASP A 533 -2.52 1.25 -12.17
N ASP A 534 -1.90 0.09 -12.37
CA ASP A 534 -2.19 -0.80 -13.51
C ASP A 534 -2.12 -0.07 -14.86
N SER A 535 -1.11 0.80 -14.99
CA SER A 535 -0.92 1.76 -16.07
C SER A 535 0.55 1.78 -16.50
N PRO A 536 0.86 2.14 -17.77
CA PRO A 536 2.24 2.27 -18.20
C PRO A 536 2.95 3.41 -17.46
N ILE A 537 4.28 3.33 -17.38
CA ILE A 537 5.12 4.40 -16.85
C ILE A 537 5.15 5.56 -17.85
N TYR A 538 4.93 6.78 -17.37
CA TYR A 538 5.06 8.02 -18.15
C TYR A 538 5.56 9.17 -17.27
N ALA A 539 6.28 10.11 -17.87
CA ALA A 539 6.73 11.32 -17.21
C ALA A 539 5.66 12.42 -17.32
N TRP A 540 5.17 12.93 -16.20
CA TRP A 540 4.30 14.10 -16.15
C TRP A 540 5.14 15.37 -15.95
N GLY A 541 5.53 16.00 -17.06
CA GLY A 541 6.41 17.16 -17.07
C GLY A 541 6.21 18.06 -18.29
N LYS A 542 7.12 19.03 -18.47
CA LYS A 542 7.05 20.00 -19.58
C LYS A 542 7.08 19.35 -20.98
N ASP A 543 7.68 18.16 -21.08
CA ASP A 543 7.78 17.39 -22.32
C ASP A 543 6.62 16.40 -22.50
N PHE A 544 5.60 16.44 -21.64
CA PHE A 544 4.42 15.58 -21.76
C PHE A 544 3.57 15.99 -22.97
N GLU A 545 3.35 15.05 -23.88
CA GLU A 545 2.46 15.21 -25.03
C GLU A 545 1.33 14.18 -25.00
N LEU A 546 0.08 14.65 -25.14
CA LEU A 546 -1.11 13.81 -25.05
C LEU A 546 -1.12 12.70 -26.12
N GLU A 547 -0.71 13.01 -27.35
CA GLU A 547 -0.63 12.04 -28.44
C GLU A 547 0.49 11.02 -28.27
N ALA A 548 1.61 11.42 -27.64
CA ALA A 548 2.66 10.47 -27.27
C ALA A 548 2.15 9.51 -26.18
N PHE A 549 1.45 10.03 -25.19
CA PHE A 549 0.88 9.21 -24.13
C PHE A 549 -0.18 8.23 -24.64
N LYS A 550 -1.05 8.64 -25.58
CA LYS A 550 -1.98 7.72 -26.26
C LYS A 550 -1.26 6.54 -26.91
N ARG A 551 -0.16 6.80 -27.63
CA ARG A 551 0.67 5.72 -28.21
C ARG A 551 1.24 4.81 -27.13
N THR A 552 1.71 5.36 -26.02
CA THR A 552 2.19 4.56 -24.88
C THR A 552 1.10 3.66 -24.29
N LEU A 553 -0.16 4.14 -24.21
CA LEU A 553 -1.30 3.33 -23.77
C LEU A 553 -1.64 2.20 -24.76
N GLU A 554 -1.57 2.49 -26.06
CA GLU A 554 -1.76 1.49 -27.12
C GLU A 554 -0.65 0.43 -27.10
N GLU A 555 0.61 0.86 -26.98
CA GLU A 555 1.78 -0.02 -26.84
C GLU A 555 1.67 -0.90 -25.59
N TYR A 556 1.17 -0.36 -24.48
CA TYR A 556 0.94 -1.11 -23.25
C TYR A 556 -0.07 -2.24 -23.45
N ASN A 557 -1.24 -1.94 -24.02
CA ASN A 557 -2.23 -2.98 -24.37
C ASN A 557 -1.68 -3.98 -25.40
N HIS A 558 -0.87 -3.51 -26.36
CA HIS A 558 -0.28 -4.37 -27.38
C HIS A 558 0.74 -5.34 -26.79
N LYS A 559 1.58 -4.90 -25.85
CA LYS A 559 2.54 -5.76 -25.14
C LYS A 559 1.84 -6.89 -24.39
N ASP A 560 0.80 -6.57 -23.62
CA ASP A 560 0.03 -7.59 -22.89
C ASP A 560 -0.63 -8.59 -23.85
N TYR A 561 -1.16 -8.13 -24.99
CA TYR A 561 -1.71 -9.02 -26.01
C TYR A 561 -0.63 -9.90 -26.64
N THR A 562 0.53 -9.35 -27.00
CA THR A 562 1.62 -10.13 -27.63
C THR A 562 2.24 -11.13 -26.66
N ALA A 563 2.33 -10.81 -25.37
CA ALA A 563 2.80 -11.75 -24.35
C ALA A 563 1.84 -12.94 -24.22
N PHE A 564 0.53 -12.69 -24.23
CA PHE A 564 -0.48 -13.73 -24.27
C PHE A 564 -0.44 -14.55 -25.58
N GLU A 565 -0.38 -13.89 -26.73
CA GLU A 565 -0.31 -14.53 -28.06
C GLU A 565 0.92 -15.44 -28.17
N THR A 566 2.08 -14.99 -27.69
CA THR A 566 3.30 -15.81 -27.64
C THR A 566 3.12 -17.04 -26.75
N SER A 567 2.48 -16.87 -25.58
CA SER A 567 2.17 -17.96 -24.67
C SER A 567 1.24 -18.98 -25.33
N TYR A 568 0.19 -18.48 -25.99
CA TYR A 568 -0.77 -19.28 -26.74
C TYR A 568 -0.12 -20.08 -27.88
N ASP A 569 0.68 -19.42 -28.73
CA ASP A 569 1.38 -20.07 -29.84
C ASP A 569 2.34 -21.14 -29.34
N THR A 570 3.08 -20.86 -28.26
CA THR A 570 4.02 -21.83 -27.67
C THR A 570 3.29 -23.08 -27.14
N ILE A 571 2.15 -22.89 -26.48
CA ILE A 571 1.30 -24.01 -26.03
C ILE A 571 0.78 -24.79 -27.25
N MET A 572 0.34 -24.09 -28.30
CA MET A 572 -0.28 -24.71 -29.48
C MET A 572 0.69 -25.43 -30.43
N GLU A 573 1.92 -24.94 -30.58
CA GLU A 573 3.00 -25.60 -31.33
C GLU A 573 3.41 -26.94 -30.70
N GLY A 574 3.06 -27.14 -29.43
CA GLY A 574 3.40 -28.31 -28.61
C GLY A 574 2.87 -29.64 -29.12
N GLU A 575 1.56 -29.80 -29.40
CA GLU A 575 0.97 -31.11 -29.78
C GLU A 575 -0.55 -31.10 -30.17
N PHE A 576 -1.04 -30.07 -30.90
CA PHE A 576 -2.48 -29.90 -31.17
C PHE A 576 -2.91 -30.07 -32.64
N GLU A 577 -4.04 -30.76 -32.88
CA GLU A 577 -4.76 -30.68 -34.17
C GLU A 577 -5.41 -29.30 -34.25
N GLN A 578 -5.01 -28.51 -35.26
CA GLN A 578 -5.43 -27.13 -35.48
C GLN A 578 -6.95 -26.96 -35.47
N ALA A 579 -7.51 -26.54 -34.34
CA ALA A 579 -8.60 -25.59 -34.36
C ALA A 579 -7.94 -24.21 -34.49
N GLU A 580 -7.93 -23.64 -35.70
CA GLU A 580 -7.56 -22.24 -35.90
C GLU A 580 -8.57 -21.37 -35.13
N VAL A 581 -8.30 -21.11 -33.86
CA VAL A 581 -8.95 -20.03 -33.15
C VAL A 581 -8.35 -18.74 -33.68
N ASP A 582 -9.14 -18.04 -34.51
CA ASP A 582 -8.76 -16.73 -35.01
C ASP A 582 -8.83 -15.72 -33.86
N LEU A 583 -7.70 -15.51 -33.17
CA LEU A 583 -7.55 -14.50 -32.12
C LEU A 583 -7.98 -13.09 -32.59
N LEU A 584 -7.99 -12.82 -33.90
CA LEU A 584 -8.50 -11.56 -34.46
C LEU A 584 -10.02 -11.42 -34.30
N THR A 585 -10.77 -12.53 -34.22
CA THR A 585 -12.23 -12.52 -34.05
C THR A 585 -12.69 -12.43 -32.60
N ILE A 586 -11.89 -12.89 -31.64
CA ILE A 586 -12.21 -12.90 -30.20
C ILE A 586 -12.09 -11.49 -29.58
N GLY A 587 -11.30 -10.63 -30.22
CA GLY A 587 -10.99 -9.28 -29.76
C GLY A 587 -9.71 -9.25 -28.93
N LYS A 588 -8.96 -8.16 -29.06
CA LYS A 588 -7.65 -8.00 -28.39
C LYS A 588 -7.82 -7.72 -26.90
N THR A 589 -6.90 -8.26 -26.11
CA THR A 589 -6.68 -7.83 -24.72
C THR A 589 -6.53 -6.31 -24.67
N ARG A 590 -7.18 -5.74 -23.68
CA ARG A 590 -7.19 -4.32 -23.36
C ARG A 590 -7.24 -4.16 -21.85
N ARG A 591 -6.08 -3.93 -21.28
CA ARG A 591 -5.89 -3.71 -19.84
C ARG A 591 -6.27 -2.29 -19.42
N VAL A 592 -6.03 -1.34 -20.31
CA VAL A 592 -6.36 0.08 -20.12
C VAL A 592 -7.22 0.58 -21.27
N SER A 593 -8.35 1.19 -20.96
CA SER A 593 -9.21 1.87 -21.93
C SER A 593 -9.00 3.37 -21.85
N PHE A 594 -9.16 4.08 -22.96
CA PHE A 594 -9.12 5.54 -22.95
C PHE A 594 -10.04 6.14 -24.01
N ALA A 595 -10.58 7.32 -23.73
CA ALA A 595 -11.46 8.07 -24.63
C ALA A 595 -11.36 9.58 -24.33
N PRO A 596 -11.79 10.47 -25.24
CA PRO A 596 -11.80 11.91 -24.97
C PRO A 596 -12.79 12.33 -23.87
N GLU A 597 -13.87 11.58 -23.68
CA GLU A 597 -14.97 11.87 -22.76
C GLU A 597 -15.30 10.66 -21.88
N VAL A 598 -15.81 10.92 -20.67
CA VAL A 598 -16.29 9.88 -19.74
C VAL A 598 -17.46 9.09 -20.35
N SER A 599 -18.40 9.75 -21.03
CA SER A 599 -19.58 9.09 -21.60
C SER A 599 -19.19 7.97 -22.56
N SER A 600 -18.18 8.17 -23.41
CA SER A 600 -17.69 7.15 -24.34
C SER A 600 -16.87 6.06 -23.65
N LEU A 601 -16.21 6.38 -22.53
CA LEU A 601 -15.37 5.42 -21.80
C LEU A 601 -16.19 4.42 -20.96
N LEU A 602 -17.43 4.79 -20.60
CA LEU A 602 -18.32 3.95 -19.80
C LEU A 602 -19.26 3.08 -20.65
N GLU A 603 -19.24 3.24 -21.98
CA GLU A 603 -19.92 2.35 -22.93
C GLU A 603 -19.18 1.00 -23.07
N PRO A 604 -19.81 -0.04 -23.64
CA PRO A 604 -19.18 -1.35 -23.88
C PRO A 604 -17.82 -1.30 -24.58
N GLU A 605 -17.62 -0.35 -25.49
CA GLU A 605 -16.36 -0.14 -26.19
C GLU A 605 -15.25 0.34 -25.26
N GLY A 606 -15.55 0.88 -24.08
CA GLY A 606 -14.60 1.32 -23.06
C GLY A 606 -14.32 0.27 -21.98
N ASP A 607 -14.90 -0.93 -22.09
CA ASP A 607 -14.66 -2.02 -21.14
C ASP A 607 -13.22 -2.55 -21.22
N ILE A 608 -12.72 -3.00 -20.07
CA ILE A 608 -11.45 -3.72 -19.97
C ILE A 608 -11.72 -5.17 -20.36
N ILE A 609 -10.82 -5.75 -21.16
CA ILE A 609 -10.93 -7.11 -21.69
C ILE A 609 -9.59 -7.81 -21.47
N LEU A 610 -9.56 -8.90 -20.73
CA LEU A 610 -8.35 -9.67 -20.45
C LEU A 610 -8.49 -11.09 -20.99
N LEU A 611 -7.47 -11.57 -21.69
CA LEU A 611 -7.32 -12.98 -22.08
C LEU A 611 -6.28 -13.65 -21.18
N PHE A 612 -6.59 -14.85 -20.69
CA PHE A 612 -5.72 -15.64 -19.82
C PHE A 612 -6.22 -17.09 -19.74
N PHE A 613 -5.40 -17.97 -19.18
CA PHE A 613 -5.80 -19.35 -18.90
C PHE A 613 -6.28 -19.51 -17.45
N ALA A 614 -7.40 -20.21 -17.25
CA ALA A 614 -7.95 -20.51 -15.94
C ALA A 614 -8.92 -21.71 -16.02
N SER A 615 -9.27 -22.28 -14.86
CA SER A 615 -10.18 -23.42 -14.85
C SER A 615 -11.60 -23.00 -15.28
N PRO A 616 -12.21 -23.71 -16.25
CA PRO A 616 -13.60 -23.47 -16.66
C PRO A 616 -14.60 -23.73 -15.52
N GLY A 617 -14.28 -24.66 -14.61
CA GLY A 617 -15.08 -24.91 -13.41
C GLY A 617 -15.14 -23.68 -12.50
N PHE A 618 -13.99 -23.04 -12.26
CA PHE A 618 -13.94 -21.80 -11.49
C PHE A 618 -14.65 -20.64 -12.21
N ALA A 619 -14.51 -20.54 -13.54
CA ALA A 619 -15.18 -19.51 -14.34
C ALA A 619 -16.71 -19.57 -14.21
N THR A 620 -17.26 -20.78 -14.22
CA THR A 620 -18.70 -21.02 -14.03
C THR A 620 -19.15 -20.58 -12.63
N PHE A 621 -18.43 -21.02 -11.60
CA PHE A 621 -18.68 -20.60 -10.20
C PHE A 621 -18.63 -19.07 -10.05
N ALA A 622 -17.60 -18.43 -10.63
CA ALA A 622 -17.39 -16.99 -10.58
C ALA A 622 -18.55 -16.22 -11.24
N ASN A 623 -18.99 -16.62 -12.44
CA ASN A 623 -20.13 -16.00 -13.10
C ASN A 623 -21.40 -16.15 -12.25
N ASP A 624 -21.74 -17.36 -11.79
CA ASP A 624 -22.95 -17.59 -11.00
C ASP A 624 -22.97 -16.77 -9.70
N LEU A 625 -21.84 -16.71 -8.99
CA LEU A 625 -21.74 -15.98 -7.73
C LEU A 625 -21.84 -14.46 -7.93
N VAL A 626 -21.18 -13.92 -8.95
CA VAL A 626 -21.27 -12.49 -9.30
C VAL A 626 -22.69 -12.14 -9.77
N LYS A 627 -23.37 -13.04 -10.48
CA LYS A 627 -24.78 -12.87 -10.90
C LYS A 627 -25.70 -12.70 -9.72
N ALA A 628 -25.62 -13.64 -8.78
CA ALA A 628 -26.43 -13.62 -7.58
C ALA A 628 -26.21 -12.32 -6.81
N ALA A 629 -24.95 -11.89 -6.66
CA ALA A 629 -24.61 -10.65 -5.97
C ALA A 629 -25.23 -9.42 -6.65
N LEU A 630 -25.07 -9.25 -7.97
CA LEU A 630 -25.63 -8.11 -8.69
C LEU A 630 -27.17 -8.08 -8.66
N GLN A 631 -27.81 -9.26 -8.77
CA GLN A 631 -29.27 -9.39 -8.68
C GLN A 631 -29.80 -8.97 -7.31
N GLU A 632 -29.12 -9.37 -6.22
CA GLU A 632 -29.49 -8.98 -4.85
C GLU A 632 -29.39 -7.46 -4.64
N HIS A 633 -28.43 -6.78 -5.27
CA HIS A 633 -28.29 -5.33 -5.24
C HIS A 633 -29.14 -4.59 -6.30
N SER A 634 -29.95 -5.32 -7.08
CA SER A 634 -30.75 -4.75 -8.18
C SER A 634 -29.91 -3.95 -9.20
N LEU A 635 -28.66 -4.38 -9.41
CA LEU A 635 -27.74 -3.72 -10.33
C LEU A 635 -27.90 -4.23 -11.76
N PRO A 636 -27.57 -3.41 -12.78
CA PRO A 636 -27.64 -3.82 -14.16
C PRO A 636 -26.83 -5.09 -14.41
N LEU A 637 -27.52 -6.08 -14.94
CA LEU A 637 -26.93 -7.26 -15.52
C LEU A 637 -26.37 -6.89 -16.90
N PRO A 638 -25.14 -7.28 -17.25
CA PRO A 638 -24.64 -7.15 -18.62
C PRO A 638 -25.64 -7.75 -19.63
N ASN A 639 -26.00 -6.98 -20.66
CA ASN A 639 -26.85 -7.35 -21.81
C ASN A 639 -28.23 -7.98 -21.47
N SER A 640 -29.27 -7.16 -21.33
CA SER A 640 -30.66 -7.65 -21.21
C SER A 640 -31.27 -8.20 -22.51
N GLU A 641 -30.54 -8.17 -23.62
CA GLU A 641 -31.05 -8.51 -24.97
C GLU A 641 -30.28 -9.65 -25.68
N SER A 642 -29.16 -10.13 -25.15
CA SER A 642 -28.46 -11.33 -25.64
C SER A 642 -28.11 -12.27 -24.47
N ASP A 643 -28.31 -13.58 -24.66
CA ASP A 643 -28.09 -14.64 -23.65
C ASP A 643 -26.63 -14.79 -23.16
N GLU A 644 -25.73 -13.85 -23.45
CA GLU A 644 -24.32 -13.88 -23.05
C GLU A 644 -24.11 -13.07 -21.76
N TRP A 645 -24.49 -13.68 -20.63
CA TRP A 645 -24.28 -13.14 -19.28
C TRP A 645 -22.94 -13.57 -18.71
N ASP A 646 -21.84 -13.38 -19.43
CA ASP A 646 -20.58 -13.91 -18.97
C ASP A 646 -19.60 -12.76 -18.73
N MET A 647 -19.41 -12.44 -17.44
CA MET A 647 -18.24 -11.67 -16.99
C MET A 647 -16.97 -12.37 -17.50
N ILE A 648 -16.98 -13.70 -17.45
CA ILE A 648 -15.95 -14.56 -18.01
C ILE A 648 -16.55 -15.45 -19.08
N GLN A 649 -16.15 -15.25 -20.33
CA GLN A 649 -16.51 -16.12 -21.44
C GLN A 649 -15.45 -17.24 -21.57
N ILE A 650 -15.91 -18.48 -21.55
CA ILE A 650 -15.06 -19.65 -21.82
C ILE A 650 -14.94 -19.79 -23.35
N LEU A 651 -13.72 -19.68 -23.88
CA LEU A 651 -13.49 -19.68 -25.33
C LEU A 651 -13.20 -21.07 -25.90
N GLY A 652 -12.95 -22.06 -25.04
CA GLY A 652 -12.84 -23.46 -25.44
C GLY A 652 -11.59 -23.73 -26.25
N LEU A 653 -10.48 -24.04 -25.57
CA LEU A 653 -9.25 -24.54 -26.19
C LEU A 653 -8.78 -25.77 -25.41
N TYR A 654 -8.88 -26.91 -26.09
CA TYR A 654 -8.71 -28.24 -25.52
C TYR A 654 -7.22 -28.60 -25.45
N THR A 655 -6.57 -28.47 -24.29
CA THR A 655 -5.22 -29.03 -24.07
C THR A 655 -5.32 -30.56 -23.85
N ARG A 656 -5.35 -31.33 -24.95
CA ARG A 656 -5.10 -32.76 -25.23
C ARG A 656 -5.50 -33.81 -24.18
N GLN A 657 -6.17 -34.85 -24.72
CA GLN A 657 -6.37 -36.21 -24.22
C GLN A 657 -5.76 -36.60 -22.87
N GLN A 658 -6.63 -36.68 -21.85
CA GLN A 658 -6.69 -37.69 -20.79
C GLN A 658 -5.73 -38.88 -20.99
N GLN A 659 -4.48 -38.77 -20.54
CA GLN A 659 -3.66 -39.97 -20.39
C GLN A 659 -2.61 -39.94 -19.27
N ASP A 660 -2.37 -38.81 -18.61
CA ASP A 660 -1.58 -38.75 -17.37
C ASP A 660 -2.35 -37.99 -16.27
N ASP A 661 -2.29 -38.49 -15.03
CA ASP A 661 -3.07 -38.05 -13.87
C ASP A 661 -2.58 -36.70 -13.24
N ASP A 662 -1.59 -36.02 -13.85
CA ASP A 662 -0.87 -34.88 -13.24
C ASP A 662 -1.12 -33.51 -13.93
N GLU A 663 -2.12 -33.37 -14.81
CA GLU A 663 -2.32 -32.17 -15.65
C GLU A 663 -3.35 -31.17 -15.10
N VAL A 664 -3.08 -29.86 -15.25
CA VAL A 664 -3.86 -28.75 -14.67
C VAL A 664 -5.07 -28.40 -15.55
N ASP A 665 -6.29 -28.43 -15.00
CA ASP A 665 -7.54 -28.05 -15.68
C ASP A 665 -7.59 -26.54 -16.02
N LEU A 666 -7.13 -26.17 -17.23
CA LEU A 666 -7.07 -24.79 -17.70
C LEU A 666 -7.61 -24.67 -19.13
N GLU A 667 -8.47 -23.67 -19.36
CA GLU A 667 -8.93 -23.26 -20.68
C GLU A 667 -8.66 -21.77 -20.91
N MET A 668 -8.67 -21.35 -22.19
CA MET A 668 -8.61 -19.93 -22.51
C MET A 668 -9.93 -19.24 -22.17
N LEU A 669 -9.82 -18.20 -21.36
CA LEU A 669 -10.94 -17.40 -20.90
C LEU A 669 -10.80 -15.94 -21.34
N LYS A 670 -11.94 -15.28 -21.53
CA LYS A 670 -12.05 -13.84 -21.75
C LYS A 670 -12.80 -13.21 -20.60
N TRP A 671 -12.11 -12.39 -19.81
CA TRP A 671 -12.70 -11.64 -18.71
C TRP A 671 -12.97 -10.19 -19.11
N ARG A 672 -14.23 -9.80 -19.00
CA ARG A 672 -14.72 -8.45 -19.29
C ARG A 672 -15.04 -7.71 -18.00
N ILE A 673 -14.41 -6.55 -17.78
CA ILE A 673 -14.67 -5.69 -16.62
C ILE A 673 -15.39 -4.42 -17.10
N ASN A 674 -16.70 -4.40 -16.94
CA ASN A 674 -17.55 -3.29 -17.40
C ASN A 674 -17.65 -2.13 -16.40
N ALA A 675 -18.35 -1.05 -16.78
CA ALA A 675 -18.51 0.14 -15.93
C ALA A 675 -19.25 -0.11 -14.59
N VAL A 676 -19.90 -1.25 -14.40
CA VAL A 676 -20.57 -1.63 -13.13
C VAL A 676 -19.61 -2.42 -12.26
N ILE A 677 -19.14 -3.59 -12.72
CA ILE A 677 -18.27 -4.48 -11.94
C ILE A 677 -16.81 -4.00 -11.87
N GLY A 678 -16.47 -2.91 -12.58
CA GLY A 678 -15.21 -2.21 -12.39
C GLY A 678 -15.11 -1.44 -11.06
N TRP A 679 -16.22 -1.25 -10.36
CA TRP A 679 -16.21 -0.73 -8.99
C TRP A 679 -15.94 -1.84 -7.98
N GLN A 680 -15.07 -1.58 -7.02
CA GLN A 680 -14.81 -2.46 -5.89
C GLN A 680 -15.71 -2.11 -4.70
N GLN A 681 -15.85 -3.05 -3.76
CA GLN A 681 -16.69 -2.92 -2.55
C GLN A 681 -18.20 -2.82 -2.84
N ILE A 682 -18.64 -3.28 -4.01
CA ILE A 682 -20.06 -3.47 -4.30
C ILE A 682 -20.62 -4.57 -3.38
N ASP A 683 -19.97 -5.73 -3.41
CA ASP A 683 -20.30 -6.91 -2.63
C ASP A 683 -19.02 -7.73 -2.42
N ARG A 684 -18.86 -8.26 -1.21
CA ARG A 684 -17.67 -9.04 -0.82
C ARG A 684 -17.46 -10.25 -1.72
N ARG A 685 -18.54 -10.89 -2.21
CA ARG A 685 -18.47 -12.04 -3.13
C ARG A 685 -17.76 -11.68 -4.43
N ILE A 686 -18.08 -10.53 -5.00
CA ILE A 686 -17.49 -10.04 -6.26
C ILE A 686 -16.01 -9.77 -6.03
N ASP A 687 -15.68 -9.07 -4.95
CA ASP A 687 -14.29 -8.72 -4.64
C ASP A 687 -13.41 -9.99 -4.47
N GLU A 688 -13.89 -11.01 -3.74
CA GLU A 688 -13.14 -12.28 -3.55
C GLU A 688 -12.98 -13.09 -4.83
N VAL A 689 -14.00 -13.12 -5.69
CA VAL A 689 -13.89 -13.72 -7.04
C VAL A 689 -12.81 -12.99 -7.85
N PHE A 690 -12.83 -11.65 -7.84
CA PHE A 690 -11.83 -10.85 -8.55
C PHE A 690 -10.41 -11.15 -8.06
N GLU A 691 -10.19 -11.32 -6.76
CA GLU A 691 -8.86 -11.64 -6.22
C GLU A 691 -8.33 -12.97 -6.77
N ILE A 692 -9.17 -14.00 -6.89
CA ILE A 692 -8.77 -15.29 -7.49
C ILE A 692 -8.58 -15.20 -9.01
N LEU A 693 -9.44 -14.47 -9.73
CA LEU A 693 -9.26 -14.24 -11.18
C LEU A 693 -7.96 -13.52 -11.47
N TRP A 694 -7.62 -12.53 -10.64
CA TRP A 694 -6.34 -11.84 -10.70
C TRP A 694 -5.16 -12.77 -10.39
N SER A 695 -5.32 -13.74 -9.48
CA SER A 695 -4.31 -14.77 -9.21
C SER A 695 -4.11 -15.69 -10.40
N PHE A 696 -5.20 -16.14 -11.06
CA PHE A 696 -5.10 -16.87 -12.32
C PHE A 696 -4.42 -16.03 -13.41
N TYR A 697 -4.83 -14.79 -13.60
CA TYR A 697 -4.26 -13.90 -14.61
C TYR A 697 -2.75 -13.69 -14.42
N ARG A 698 -2.26 -13.50 -13.19
CA ARG A 698 -0.81 -13.36 -12.94
C ARG A 698 -0.06 -14.69 -13.01
N ALA A 699 -0.69 -15.78 -12.58
CA ALA A 699 -0.06 -17.10 -12.63
C ALA A 699 0.05 -17.64 -14.07
N TYR A 700 -0.97 -17.42 -14.90
CA TYR A 700 -1.17 -18.09 -16.19
C TYR A 700 -1.39 -17.13 -17.38
N GLY A 701 -1.32 -15.81 -17.19
CA GLY A 701 -1.47 -14.84 -18.29
C GLY A 701 -0.25 -14.76 -19.21
N GLU A 702 0.94 -15.09 -18.70
CA GLU A 702 2.19 -15.16 -19.46
C GLU A 702 2.93 -16.46 -19.10
N VAL A 703 2.74 -17.50 -19.91
CA VAL A 703 3.28 -18.84 -19.66
C VAL A 703 3.89 -19.44 -20.92
N GLN A 704 5.13 -19.92 -20.80
CA GLN A 704 5.82 -20.58 -21.92
C GLN A 704 5.59 -22.10 -21.93
N VAL A 705 5.24 -22.71 -20.79
CA VAL A 705 4.96 -24.15 -20.65
C VAL A 705 3.91 -24.33 -19.56
N LEU A 706 2.86 -25.11 -19.82
CA LEU A 706 1.93 -25.57 -18.79
C LEU A 706 2.58 -26.73 -18.02
N SER A 707 3.02 -26.50 -16.78
CA SER A 707 3.65 -27.52 -15.93
C SER A 707 3.16 -27.43 -14.48
N ALA A 708 3.39 -28.49 -13.68
CA ALA A 708 3.07 -28.52 -12.25
C ALA A 708 3.73 -27.37 -11.44
N ASP A 709 4.85 -26.80 -11.91
CA ASP A 709 5.49 -25.64 -11.29
C ASP A 709 4.61 -24.37 -11.36
N LEU A 710 3.65 -24.29 -12.30
CA LEU A 710 2.73 -23.14 -12.40
C LEU A 710 1.69 -23.10 -11.29
N SER A 711 1.24 -24.24 -10.78
CA SER A 711 0.34 -24.30 -9.63
C SER A 711 0.97 -23.60 -8.41
N ARG A 712 2.30 -23.68 -8.27
CA ARG A 712 3.04 -22.96 -7.21
C ARG A 712 2.97 -21.44 -7.38
N LYS A 713 2.99 -20.92 -8.61
CA LYS A 713 2.81 -19.48 -8.87
C LYS A 713 1.40 -19.05 -8.46
N PHE A 714 0.39 -19.85 -8.79
CA PHE A 714 -0.98 -19.61 -8.32
C PHE A 714 -1.10 -19.63 -6.78
N PHE A 715 -0.47 -20.59 -6.11
CA PHE A 715 -0.48 -20.64 -4.63
C PHE A 715 0.21 -19.42 -4.01
N THR A 716 1.31 -18.97 -4.61
CA THR A 716 2.01 -17.74 -4.21
C THR A 716 1.09 -16.52 -4.36
N GLU A 717 0.37 -16.42 -5.48
CA GLU A 717 -0.60 -15.35 -5.74
C GLU A 717 -1.77 -15.32 -4.77
N VAL A 718 -2.31 -16.49 -4.44
CA VAL A 718 -3.35 -16.64 -3.40
C VAL A 718 -2.80 -16.23 -2.03
N GLY A 719 -1.60 -16.72 -1.69
CA GLY A 719 -0.96 -16.47 -0.40
C GLY A 719 -0.69 -14.99 -0.12
N ARG A 720 -0.37 -14.21 -1.17
CA ARG A 720 -0.14 -12.75 -1.12
C ARG A 720 -1.34 -11.94 -0.63
N ARG A 721 -2.55 -12.49 -0.70
CA ARG A 721 -3.81 -11.74 -0.62
C ARG A 721 -4.74 -12.23 0.49
N ALA A 722 -4.19 -12.93 1.47
CA ALA A 722 -5.03 -13.45 2.54
C ALA A 722 -5.01 -12.53 3.78
N ILE A 723 -6.20 -12.30 4.34
CA ILE A 723 -6.44 -11.35 5.44
C ILE A 723 -5.91 -11.89 6.77
N ARG A 724 -5.20 -11.07 7.55
CA ARG A 724 -4.74 -11.43 8.91
C ARG A 724 -5.91 -11.42 9.92
N PRO A 725 -6.10 -12.48 10.72
CA PRO A 725 -7.20 -12.54 11.68
C PRO A 725 -6.89 -11.93 13.06
N THR A 726 -5.63 -11.89 13.55
CA THR A 726 -5.36 -11.48 14.95
C THR A 726 -4.10 -10.62 15.19
N PRO A 727 -4.00 -9.89 16.32
CA PRO A 727 -2.77 -9.17 16.75
C PRO A 727 -1.57 -10.06 17.09
N MET A 728 -1.75 -11.32 17.50
CA MET A 728 -0.62 -12.20 17.76
C MET A 728 0.09 -12.58 16.45
N ASP A 729 -0.69 -12.65 15.36
CA ASP A 729 -0.18 -12.83 14.01
C ASP A 729 0.67 -11.62 13.57
N GLU A 730 0.36 -10.41 14.04
CA GLU A 730 1.11 -9.18 13.73
C GLU A 730 2.56 -9.23 14.25
N TYR A 731 2.77 -9.51 15.55
CA TYR A 731 4.12 -9.57 16.10
C TYR A 731 4.91 -10.79 15.58
N THR A 732 4.24 -11.90 15.33
CA THR A 732 4.86 -13.08 14.72
C THR A 732 5.28 -12.80 13.28
N ALA A 733 4.42 -12.16 12.49
CA ALA A 733 4.72 -11.73 11.13
C ALA A 733 5.86 -10.71 11.10
N PHE A 734 5.85 -9.74 12.02
CA PHE A 734 6.95 -8.79 12.17
C PHE A 734 8.28 -9.47 12.45
N GLY A 735 8.34 -10.40 13.42
CA GLY A 735 9.58 -11.11 13.70
C GLY A 735 10.03 -12.00 12.54
N ARG A 736 9.11 -12.66 11.82
CA ARG A 736 9.43 -13.38 10.58
C ARG A 736 10.02 -12.46 9.50
N TRP A 737 9.46 -11.26 9.34
CA TRP A 737 9.94 -10.27 8.38
C TRP A 737 11.32 -9.71 8.75
N VAL A 738 11.59 -9.50 10.03
CA VAL A 738 12.92 -9.08 10.54
C VAL A 738 13.96 -10.19 10.39
N MET A 739 13.59 -11.43 10.71
CA MET A 739 14.49 -12.59 10.64
C MET A 739 14.76 -13.08 9.22
N ARG A 740 13.98 -12.62 8.24
CA ARG A 740 14.19 -12.94 6.83
C ARG A 740 15.51 -12.30 6.38
N GLY A 741 16.57 -13.09 6.33
CA GLY A 741 17.89 -12.65 5.89
C GLY A 741 17.85 -12.06 4.47
N ALA A 742 18.72 -11.11 4.20
CA ALA A 742 18.93 -10.64 2.83
C ALA A 742 19.76 -11.66 2.04
N PRO A 743 19.55 -11.79 0.73
CA PRO A 743 20.35 -12.70 -0.08
C PRO A 743 21.84 -12.33 -0.08
N ARG A 744 22.68 -13.37 -0.19
CA ARG A 744 24.14 -13.27 -0.27
C ARG A 744 24.58 -12.70 -1.63
N ILE A 745 25.80 -12.19 -1.69
CA ILE A 745 26.37 -11.64 -2.93
C ILE A 745 26.58 -12.77 -3.96
N GLY A 746 26.14 -12.58 -5.21
CA GLY A 746 26.33 -13.54 -6.30
C GLY A 746 25.94 -13.01 -7.69
N GLU A 747 26.03 -13.86 -8.72
CA GLU A 747 25.77 -13.53 -10.14
C GLU A 747 24.35 -13.00 -10.44
N SER A 748 23.44 -13.05 -9.45
CA SER A 748 22.01 -12.75 -9.62
C SER A 748 21.57 -11.38 -9.09
N TYR A 749 22.45 -10.60 -8.44
CA TYR A 749 22.15 -9.19 -8.13
C TYR A 749 22.12 -8.34 -9.41
N GLY A 750 21.37 -7.23 -9.40
CA GLY A 750 21.14 -6.32 -10.51
C GLY A 750 22.40 -5.62 -11.04
N GLY A 751 22.28 -4.40 -11.57
CA GLY A 751 23.43 -3.69 -12.14
C GLY A 751 24.65 -3.56 -11.20
N MET A 752 24.42 -3.52 -9.88
CA MET A 752 25.47 -3.50 -8.85
C MET A 752 25.97 -4.88 -8.40
N GLY A 753 25.46 -5.99 -8.94
CA GLY A 753 25.87 -7.37 -8.63
C GLY A 753 26.68 -8.08 -9.71
N GLN A 754 26.87 -7.47 -10.87
CA GLN A 754 27.63 -8.10 -11.95
C GLN A 754 29.14 -7.97 -11.72
N GLY A 755 29.87 -9.09 -11.73
CA GLY A 755 31.34 -9.12 -11.62
C GLY A 755 31.91 -9.64 -10.29
N PHE A 756 31.07 -10.14 -9.38
CA PHE A 756 31.50 -10.71 -8.10
C PHE A 756 31.92 -12.17 -8.24
N PHE A 757 33.07 -12.42 -8.89
CA PHE A 757 33.68 -13.76 -8.85
C PHE A 757 34.60 -13.86 -7.62
N GLY A 758 34.21 -14.69 -6.63
CA GLY A 758 35.14 -15.26 -5.65
C GLY A 758 35.13 -14.71 -4.22
N TRP A 759 34.21 -13.82 -3.86
CA TRP A 759 34.16 -13.24 -2.50
C TRP A 759 32.99 -13.86 -1.72
N THR A 760 33.31 -14.67 -0.71
CA THR A 760 32.33 -15.17 0.28
C THR A 760 32.22 -14.18 1.43
N ASP A 761 31.06 -14.13 2.09
CA ASP A 761 30.82 -13.29 3.28
C ASP A 761 31.86 -13.55 4.42
N ASP A 762 32.59 -14.66 4.37
CA ASP A 762 33.66 -15.04 5.31
C ASP A 762 34.94 -14.18 5.23
N GLU A 763 35.10 -13.30 4.23
CA GLU A 763 36.23 -12.35 4.17
C GLU A 763 36.01 -11.08 5.03
N GLU A 764 35.00 -11.09 5.92
CA GLU A 764 34.73 -10.05 6.93
C GLU A 764 35.79 -9.98 8.05
N ALA A 765 36.73 -10.94 8.15
CA ALA A 765 37.64 -11.03 9.30
C ALA A 765 39.05 -10.42 9.10
N ASP A 766 39.50 -10.14 7.87
CA ASP A 766 40.93 -9.92 7.61
C ASP A 766 41.31 -8.55 7.00
N GLU A 767 40.37 -7.60 6.79
CA GLU A 767 40.69 -6.26 6.24
C GLU A 767 40.72 -5.12 7.28
N GLU A 768 41.00 -5.41 8.55
CA GLU A 768 41.51 -4.41 9.49
C GLU A 768 43.05 -4.30 9.42
N GLU A 769 43.65 -3.92 8.28
CA GLU A 769 44.99 -3.31 8.28
C GLU A 769 45.35 -2.67 6.93
N HIS A 770 45.82 -1.42 7.01
CA HIS A 770 46.41 -0.59 5.93
C HIS A 770 45.48 0.26 5.06
N VAL A 771 44.94 1.33 5.66
CA VAL A 771 44.74 2.60 4.95
C VAL A 771 45.98 3.46 5.16
N ASP A 772 46.90 3.44 4.19
CA ASP A 772 47.94 4.47 4.10
C ASP A 772 47.27 5.80 3.68
N GLU A 773 47.30 6.79 4.56
CA GLU A 773 46.90 8.17 4.27
C GLU A 773 47.79 8.75 3.15
N PRO A 774 47.24 9.37 2.09
CA PRO A 774 48.06 10.10 1.15
C PRO A 774 48.53 11.43 1.79
N GLU A 775 49.84 11.61 1.90
CA GLU A 775 50.44 12.87 2.38
C GLU A 775 49.94 14.09 1.57
N PRO A 776 49.75 15.25 2.22
CA PRO A 776 49.36 16.48 1.53
C PRO A 776 50.52 17.03 0.70
N ALA A 777 50.35 17.01 -0.62
CA ALA A 777 51.24 17.71 -1.54
C ALA A 777 51.13 19.24 -1.33
N PHE A 778 52.12 19.80 -0.63
CA PHE A 778 52.47 21.22 -0.73
C PHE A 778 52.96 21.51 -2.15
N PHE A 779 52.38 22.49 -2.84
CA PHE A 779 53.14 23.33 -3.77
C PHE A 779 52.55 24.75 -3.88
N ASP A 780 53.48 25.71 -3.82
CA ASP A 780 53.39 27.14 -4.18
C ASP A 780 52.77 27.39 -5.57
#